data_AF-A0A1G6CV30-F1
#
_entry.id   AF-A0A1G6CV30-F1
#
_cell.length_a   1.000
_cell.length_b   1.000
_cell.length_c   1.000
_cell.angle_alpha   90.00
_cell.angle_beta   90.00
_cell.angle_gamma   90.00
#
_symmetry.space_group_name_H-M   'P 1'
#
loop_
_entity.id
_entity.type
_entity.pdbx_description
1 polymer ?
#
loop_
_entity_poly.entity_id
_entity_poly.type
_entity_poly.pdbx_seq_one_letter_code
_entity_poly.pdbx_strand_id
1 'polypeptide(L)'
;MLRVAGLVVVYAVVPLTLGSSQPANLPSALALLYVIAAIGFGAVLRGAKVTSFVEMTGYVSLGWYLILLAIEVSHGRFFHAALDYRTDILRQNFVLLALPFFVIGLRELRPDPRTLEWVIAPTVVLLLGLVVYQYFVLGISRPTGLGINPVFLALTCLVWCLFLLARAMNSPGVEWSRLVVALLGLIPIALSGSKLVWLATLLTYGGIFIAWWWNGGRWRTLGFVAAIIIPASWLLYQLDVVQTRIGLFIGELSAFQASGDTSGGSFGLRYVAAAAGLRAFLDQPFTGYGLLHSKLAAVDHQTLGESPFAFLGTLHNDYVSQMVAFGVFGLVYLLFLIGAFMFAAVRAGDSATRRLGFALGGALAVYMLGAMISAQPLVGGLVFFVLGLLLAHADLQSPQGAAATATPPAKLGDGSSIDQDEAADSSWKTPRRSVLVLMLATLIGLGGLAWSARPYPLRTIPYAFLSDDPASGVHEWALWPVVLGSVSWALSDGPNGAEIHAAIDVPVRALSMDLSIRRNRDNALPFGYLVELVNYPNPAFASQAIAEVGWIRFKKSRWLSNSEPLVGSVLRIEGQTFRMGLPADPKMVVANLERMRKNWIMELTIVYQTGRTATLMLQKGSRGDAVFSAAVASWRNDSGDP
;
A
#
# COMPACT_ATOMS: atom_id res chain seq x y z
N MET A 1 -27.34 23.08 -6.38
CA MET A 1 -25.86 23.01 -6.30
C MET A 1 -25.37 21.80 -5.50
N LEU A 2 -25.75 21.59 -4.24
CA LEU A 2 -25.34 20.42 -3.43
C LEU A 2 -25.68 19.04 -4.04
N ARG A 3 -26.86 18.87 -4.66
CA ARG A 3 -27.22 17.63 -5.37
C ARG A 3 -26.35 17.34 -6.60
N VAL A 4 -25.99 18.39 -7.36
CA VAL A 4 -25.11 18.27 -8.53
C VAL A 4 -23.69 17.94 -8.07
N ALA A 5 -23.23 18.54 -6.98
CA ALA A 5 -21.95 18.18 -6.34
C ALA A 5 -21.95 16.73 -5.83
N GLY A 6 -23.06 16.25 -5.24
CA GLY A 6 -23.23 14.85 -4.82
C GLY A 6 -23.16 13.86 -5.97
N LEU A 7 -23.78 14.18 -7.12
CA LEU A 7 -23.62 13.38 -8.35
C LEU A 7 -22.16 13.37 -8.80
N VAL A 8 -21.52 14.54 -8.95
CA VAL A 8 -20.12 14.63 -9.41
C VAL A 8 -19.18 13.84 -8.50
N VAL A 9 -19.42 13.87 -7.18
CA VAL A 9 -18.67 13.05 -6.21
C VAL A 9 -18.85 11.55 -6.48
N VAL A 10 -20.06 11.05 -6.65
CA VAL A 10 -20.31 9.61 -6.92
C VAL A 10 -19.72 9.17 -8.26
N TYR A 11 -19.92 9.97 -9.31
CA TYR A 11 -19.43 9.67 -10.65
C TYR A 11 -17.90 9.76 -10.77
N ALA A 12 -17.23 10.54 -9.91
CA ALA A 12 -15.78 10.68 -9.91
C ALA A 12 -15.07 9.72 -8.92
N VAL A 13 -15.61 9.50 -7.70
CA VAL A 13 -14.97 8.63 -6.69
C VAL A 13 -14.88 7.17 -7.15
N VAL A 14 -15.96 6.62 -7.74
CA VAL A 14 -16.02 5.19 -8.10
C VAL A 14 -14.99 4.83 -9.19
N PRO A 15 -14.81 5.63 -10.27
CA PRO A 15 -13.73 5.39 -11.24
C PRO A 15 -12.33 5.78 -10.73
N LEU A 16 -12.19 6.80 -9.88
CA LEU A 16 -10.86 7.28 -9.42
C LEU A 16 -10.24 6.40 -8.33
N THR A 17 -11.06 5.71 -7.52
CA THR A 17 -10.57 4.65 -6.60
C THR A 17 -9.95 3.47 -7.37
N LEU A 18 -10.28 3.33 -8.65
CA LEU A 18 -9.71 2.35 -9.58
C LEU A 18 -8.52 2.89 -10.41
N GLY A 19 -7.99 4.09 -10.17
CA GLY A 19 -6.93 4.66 -11.02
C GLY A 19 -5.62 5.03 -10.30
N SER A 20 -5.55 4.87 -8.98
CA SER A 20 -4.64 5.66 -8.13
C SER A 20 -3.44 4.90 -7.55
N SER A 21 -2.98 3.80 -8.17
CA SER A 21 -1.71 3.19 -7.72
C SER A 21 -0.46 4.00 -8.13
N GLN A 22 -0.61 4.95 -9.06
CA GLN A 22 0.46 5.84 -9.51
C GLN A 22 0.55 7.08 -8.60
N PRO A 23 1.73 7.45 -8.08
CA PRO A 23 1.93 8.65 -7.24
C PRO A 23 1.43 9.95 -7.89
N ALA A 24 1.43 10.02 -9.23
CA ALA A 24 0.93 11.16 -10.00
C ALA A 24 -0.61 11.29 -9.98
N ASN A 25 -1.34 10.19 -9.77
CA ASN A 25 -2.81 10.14 -9.76
C ASN A 25 -3.40 10.15 -8.34
N LEU A 26 -2.56 10.02 -7.31
CA LEU A 26 -2.94 10.12 -5.90
C LEU A 26 -3.66 11.43 -5.49
N PRO A 27 -3.32 12.62 -6.07
CA PRO A 27 -3.90 13.89 -5.63
C PRO A 27 -5.41 14.03 -5.89
N SER A 28 -5.95 13.43 -6.96
CA SER A 28 -7.33 13.69 -7.41
C SER A 28 -8.38 12.99 -6.55
N ALA A 29 -8.16 11.72 -6.19
CA ALA A 29 -9.07 10.98 -5.30
C ALA A 29 -9.04 11.55 -3.88
N LEU A 30 -7.85 11.82 -3.34
CA LEU A 30 -7.68 12.42 -2.02
C LEU A 30 -8.28 13.84 -1.94
N ALA A 31 -8.13 14.66 -2.99
CA ALA A 31 -8.74 16.00 -3.03
C ALA A 31 -10.27 15.95 -2.88
N LEU A 32 -10.93 15.04 -3.57
CA LEU A 32 -12.39 14.88 -3.49
C LEU A 32 -12.85 14.43 -2.10
N LEU A 33 -12.06 13.58 -1.46
CA LEU A 33 -12.30 13.16 -0.08
C LEU A 33 -12.18 14.38 0.86
N TYR A 34 -11.10 15.15 0.79
CA TYR A 34 -10.96 16.36 1.60
C TYR A 34 -12.13 17.33 1.43
N VAL A 35 -12.70 17.44 0.22
CA VAL A 35 -13.92 18.22 -0.03
C VAL A 35 -15.12 17.66 0.75
N ILE A 36 -15.35 16.34 0.74
CA ILE A 36 -16.45 15.71 1.49
C ILE A 36 -16.29 15.94 3.00
N ALA A 37 -15.08 15.73 3.54
CA ALA A 37 -14.81 16.01 4.95
C ALA A 37 -15.04 17.48 5.31
N ALA A 38 -14.65 18.42 4.43
CA ALA A 38 -14.89 19.84 4.64
C ALA A 38 -16.39 20.19 4.63
N ILE A 39 -17.20 19.56 3.77
CA ILE A 39 -18.67 19.71 3.78
C ILE A 39 -19.24 19.22 5.11
N GLY A 40 -18.85 18.03 5.57
CA GLY A 40 -19.32 17.49 6.83
C GLY A 40 -18.93 18.34 8.03
N PHE A 41 -17.72 18.88 8.02
CA PHE A 41 -17.26 19.84 9.03
C PHE A 41 -18.10 21.13 9.03
N GLY A 42 -18.36 21.72 7.86
CA GLY A 42 -19.22 22.90 7.74
C GLY A 42 -20.65 22.65 8.22
N ALA A 43 -21.17 21.44 8.07
CA ALA A 43 -22.48 21.06 8.60
C ALA A 43 -22.51 21.00 10.13
N VAL A 44 -21.45 20.45 10.76
CA VAL A 44 -21.31 20.47 12.22
C VAL A 44 -21.26 21.91 12.76
N LEU A 45 -20.54 22.81 12.10
CA LEU A 45 -20.49 24.22 12.49
C LEU A 45 -21.87 24.91 12.41
N ARG A 46 -22.73 24.49 11.48
CA ARG A 46 -24.11 24.97 11.35
C ARG A 46 -25.10 24.29 12.30
N GLY A 47 -24.63 23.43 13.21
CA GLY A 47 -25.46 22.76 14.21
C GLY A 47 -26.12 21.46 13.75
N ALA A 48 -25.58 20.81 12.70
CA ALA A 48 -26.07 19.48 12.31
C ALA A 48 -25.97 18.50 13.49
N LYS A 49 -27.09 17.82 13.81
CA LYS A 49 -27.13 16.80 14.86
C LYS A 49 -26.27 15.62 14.45
N VAL A 50 -25.23 15.35 15.24
CA VAL A 50 -24.41 14.15 15.12
C VAL A 50 -25.09 13.04 15.92
N THR A 51 -25.18 11.84 15.36
CA THR A 51 -25.68 10.70 16.13
C THR A 51 -24.67 10.33 17.20
N SER A 52 -25.13 9.85 18.35
CA SER A 52 -24.26 9.39 19.44
C SER A 52 -23.19 8.39 18.97
N PHE A 53 -23.49 7.60 17.93
CA PHE A 53 -22.54 6.69 17.30
C PHE A 53 -21.41 7.40 16.53
N VAL A 54 -21.72 8.41 15.73
CA VAL A 54 -20.72 9.15 14.94
C VAL A 54 -19.84 10.02 15.87
N GLU A 55 -20.43 10.54 16.95
CA GLU A 55 -19.66 11.23 18.00
C GLU A 55 -18.72 10.26 18.73
N MET A 56 -19.23 9.12 19.20
CA MET A 56 -18.43 8.10 19.88
C MET A 56 -17.28 7.61 19.00
N THR A 57 -17.54 7.29 17.74
CA THR A 57 -16.48 6.84 16.80
C THR A 57 -15.46 7.94 16.54
N GLY A 58 -15.87 9.21 16.46
CA GLY A 58 -14.94 10.33 16.34
C GLY A 58 -14.05 10.55 17.56
N TYR A 59 -14.64 10.58 18.77
CA TYR A 59 -13.88 10.76 20.01
C TYR A 59 -12.92 9.61 20.29
N VAL A 60 -13.37 8.38 20.07
CA VAL A 60 -12.53 7.20 20.29
C VAL A 60 -11.41 7.14 19.25
N SER A 61 -11.68 7.41 17.97
CA SER A 61 -10.64 7.48 16.93
C SER A 61 -9.62 8.59 17.19
N LEU A 62 -10.07 9.77 17.65
CA LEU A 62 -9.16 10.86 18.06
C LEU A 62 -8.28 10.44 19.24
N GLY A 63 -8.90 9.89 20.29
CA GLY A 63 -8.17 9.45 21.48
C GLY A 63 -7.09 8.43 21.13
N TRP A 64 -7.45 7.44 20.31
CA TRP A 64 -6.49 6.45 19.82
C TRP A 64 -5.39 7.07 18.98
N TYR A 65 -5.73 7.96 18.05
CA TYR A 65 -4.72 8.65 17.26
C TYR A 65 -3.74 9.44 18.13
N LEU A 66 -4.24 10.17 19.14
CA LEU A 66 -3.38 10.93 20.05
C LEU A 66 -2.46 10.01 20.87
N ILE A 67 -2.92 8.81 21.25
CA ILE A 67 -2.09 7.79 21.90
C ILE A 67 -0.99 7.29 20.95
N LEU A 68 -1.35 6.87 19.73
CA LEU A 68 -0.38 6.40 18.73
C LEU A 68 0.63 7.51 18.38
N LEU A 69 0.17 8.74 18.28
CA LEU A 69 0.98 9.93 18.06
C LEU A 69 1.95 10.18 19.22
N ALA A 70 1.47 10.10 20.46
CA ALA A 70 2.31 10.27 21.64
C ALA A 70 3.40 9.17 21.72
N ILE A 71 3.04 7.93 21.38
CA ILE A 71 4.00 6.82 21.26
C ILE A 71 5.05 7.16 20.21
N GLU A 72 4.66 7.57 19.00
CA GLU A 72 5.61 7.90 17.94
C GLU A 72 6.52 9.08 18.30
N VAL A 73 5.98 10.09 19.00
CA VAL A 73 6.76 11.23 19.54
C VAL A 73 7.76 10.76 20.60
N SER A 74 7.37 9.86 21.49
CA SER A 74 8.23 9.35 22.56
C SER A 74 9.46 8.59 22.03
N HIS A 75 9.38 8.01 20.83
CA HIS A 75 10.51 7.36 20.15
C HIS A 75 11.47 8.36 19.46
N GLY A 76 11.29 9.67 19.68
CA GLY A 76 12.32 10.70 19.49
C GLY A 76 12.59 11.13 18.04
N ARG A 77 11.81 10.69 17.06
CA ARG A 77 12.07 10.96 15.63
C ARG A 77 10.84 11.40 14.82
N PHE A 78 9.80 11.88 15.51
CA PHE A 78 8.53 12.35 14.94
C PHE A 78 8.70 13.35 13.78
N PHE A 79 9.58 14.34 13.92
CA PHE A 79 9.80 15.35 12.89
C PHE A 79 10.49 14.78 11.63
N HIS A 80 11.28 13.71 11.75
CA HIS A 80 11.83 13.02 10.59
C HIS A 80 10.77 12.17 9.89
N ALA A 81 9.90 11.49 10.63
CA ALA A 81 8.81 10.69 10.07
C ALA A 81 7.68 11.54 9.43
N ALA A 82 7.43 12.75 9.95
CA ALA A 82 6.42 13.66 9.40
C ALA A 82 6.87 14.37 8.11
N LEU A 83 8.18 14.44 7.87
CA LEU A 83 8.79 15.12 6.71
C LEU A 83 9.35 14.16 5.65
N ASP A 84 9.50 12.88 5.99
CA ASP A 84 9.97 11.85 5.06
C ASP A 84 8.81 11.35 4.18
N TYR A 85 8.91 11.65 2.88
CA TYR A 85 7.96 11.22 1.84
C TYR A 85 7.77 9.69 1.77
N ARG A 86 8.68 8.89 2.34
CA ARG A 86 8.57 7.42 2.41
C ARG A 86 7.84 6.91 3.66
N THR A 87 7.77 7.67 4.74
CA THR A 87 7.10 7.27 5.99
C THR A 87 5.71 7.88 6.06
N ASP A 88 4.94 7.51 5.05
CA ASP A 88 3.65 8.10 4.71
C ASP A 88 2.54 7.63 5.68
N ILE A 89 2.86 6.91 6.77
CA ILE A 89 1.86 6.23 7.60
C ILE A 89 1.20 7.16 8.64
N LEU A 90 1.92 8.15 9.18
CA LEU A 90 1.29 9.22 9.97
C LEU A 90 0.33 10.03 9.08
N ARG A 91 0.73 10.30 7.83
CA ARG A 91 -0.10 10.96 6.80
C ARG A 91 -1.32 10.11 6.41
N GLN A 92 -1.16 8.78 6.38
CA GLN A 92 -2.20 7.80 6.02
C GLN A 92 -3.22 7.57 7.14
N ASN A 93 -2.86 7.73 8.42
CA ASN A 93 -3.80 7.58 9.55
C ASN A 93 -4.72 8.81 9.78
N PHE A 94 -4.40 10.01 9.28
CA PHE A 94 -5.26 11.22 9.40
C PHE A 94 -6.68 11.03 8.89
N VAL A 95 -6.76 10.22 7.84
CA VAL A 95 -7.96 9.91 7.12
C VAL A 95 -8.98 9.17 8.03
N LEU A 96 -8.52 8.40 9.01
CA LEU A 96 -9.38 7.75 10.02
C LEU A 96 -9.90 8.73 11.08
N LEU A 97 -9.18 9.82 11.38
CA LEU A 97 -9.71 10.90 12.22
C LEU A 97 -10.82 11.68 11.54
N ALA A 98 -10.74 11.82 10.21
CA ALA A 98 -11.74 12.52 9.45
C ALA A 98 -12.98 11.66 9.13
N LEU A 99 -12.98 10.36 9.50
CA LEU A 99 -14.11 9.43 9.31
C LEU A 99 -15.48 10.01 9.71
N PRO A 100 -15.65 10.65 10.88
CA PRO A 100 -16.93 11.27 11.27
C PRO A 100 -17.37 12.39 10.32
N PHE A 101 -16.42 13.21 9.85
CA PHE A 101 -16.70 14.31 8.93
C PHE A 101 -17.03 13.81 7.53
N PHE A 102 -16.37 12.74 7.08
CA PHE A 102 -16.74 12.11 5.81
C PHE A 102 -18.17 11.56 5.86
N VAL A 103 -18.55 10.91 6.96
CA VAL A 103 -19.91 10.38 7.19
C VAL A 103 -20.96 11.50 7.14
N ILE A 104 -20.74 12.60 7.87
CA ILE A 104 -21.66 13.73 7.89
C ILE A 104 -21.70 14.42 6.52
N GLY A 105 -20.55 14.59 5.86
CA GLY A 105 -20.46 15.16 4.53
C GLY A 105 -21.26 14.36 3.50
N LEU A 106 -21.18 13.03 3.55
CA LEU A 106 -22.00 12.15 2.70
C LEU A 106 -23.50 12.25 3.02
N ARG A 107 -23.89 12.42 4.29
CA ARG A 107 -25.30 12.64 4.68
C ARG A 107 -25.86 13.94 4.13
N GLU A 108 -25.06 15.01 4.11
CA GLU A 108 -25.45 16.30 3.55
C GLU A 108 -25.55 16.27 2.02
N LEU A 109 -24.68 15.49 1.37
CA LEU A 109 -24.70 15.30 -0.08
C LEU A 109 -25.91 14.48 -0.57
N ARG A 110 -26.52 13.66 0.30
CA ARG A 110 -27.69 12.79 0.03
C ARG A 110 -27.62 12.09 -1.34
N PRO A 111 -26.62 11.23 -1.59
CA PRO A 111 -26.52 10.54 -2.87
C PRO A 111 -27.68 9.56 -3.01
N ASP A 112 -28.32 9.55 -4.17
CA ASP A 112 -29.44 8.64 -4.46
C ASP A 112 -28.93 7.17 -4.54
N PRO A 113 -29.49 6.23 -3.74
CA PRO A 113 -29.07 4.83 -3.76
C PRO A 113 -29.19 4.18 -5.14
N ARG A 114 -30.19 4.56 -5.95
CA ARG A 114 -30.36 4.03 -7.31
C ARG A 114 -29.25 4.53 -8.23
N THR A 115 -28.88 5.80 -8.13
CA THR A 115 -27.75 6.38 -8.87
C THR A 115 -26.44 5.66 -8.54
N LEU A 116 -26.25 5.22 -7.31
CA LEU A 116 -25.09 4.43 -6.93
C LEU A 116 -25.03 3.08 -7.66
N GLU A 117 -26.18 2.39 -7.72
CA GLU A 117 -26.32 1.12 -8.44
C GLU A 117 -26.03 1.28 -9.94
N TRP A 118 -26.52 2.36 -10.55
CA TRP A 118 -26.26 2.72 -11.95
C TRP A 118 -24.79 2.99 -12.26
N VAL A 119 -23.96 3.29 -11.26
CA VAL A 119 -22.52 3.51 -11.44
C VAL A 119 -21.73 2.23 -11.14
N ILE A 120 -22.09 1.49 -10.09
CA ILE A 120 -21.35 0.29 -9.66
C ILE A 120 -21.41 -0.82 -10.71
N ALA A 121 -22.60 -1.17 -11.20
CA ALA A 121 -22.74 -2.30 -12.13
C ALA A 121 -21.98 -2.08 -13.45
N PRO A 122 -22.09 -0.93 -14.14
CA PRO A 122 -21.26 -0.65 -15.32
C PRO A 122 -19.77 -0.62 -15.02
N THR A 123 -19.37 -0.19 -13.83
CA THR A 123 -17.96 -0.21 -13.42
C THR A 123 -17.44 -1.65 -13.34
N VAL A 124 -18.19 -2.58 -12.74
CA VAL A 124 -17.82 -4.00 -12.71
C VAL A 124 -17.73 -4.59 -14.12
N VAL A 125 -18.69 -4.25 -15.00
CA VAL A 125 -18.69 -4.72 -16.40
C VAL A 125 -17.52 -4.16 -17.20
N LEU A 126 -17.18 -2.88 -17.02
CA LEU A 126 -16.03 -2.25 -17.65
C LEU A 126 -14.73 -2.92 -17.19
N LEU A 127 -14.57 -3.13 -15.89
CA LEU A 127 -13.41 -3.83 -15.33
C LEU A 127 -13.30 -5.25 -15.88
N LEU A 128 -14.41 -5.98 -15.95
CA LEU A 128 -14.47 -7.30 -16.57
C LEU A 128 -13.96 -7.27 -17.99
N GLY A 129 -14.51 -6.40 -18.85
CA GLY A 129 -14.11 -6.30 -20.25
C GLY A 129 -12.62 -5.98 -20.40
N LEU A 130 -12.10 -5.07 -19.59
CA LEU A 130 -10.72 -4.62 -19.65
C LEU A 130 -9.74 -5.71 -19.17
N VAL A 131 -10.09 -6.41 -18.10
CA VAL A 131 -9.31 -7.54 -17.55
C VAL A 131 -9.32 -8.75 -18.49
N VAL A 132 -10.48 -9.08 -19.06
CA VAL A 132 -10.62 -10.17 -20.05
C VAL A 132 -9.81 -9.84 -21.29
N TYR A 133 -9.88 -8.60 -21.80
CA TYR A 133 -9.07 -8.16 -22.93
C TYR A 133 -7.57 -8.27 -22.62
N GLN A 134 -7.12 -7.77 -21.47
CA GLN A 134 -5.71 -7.87 -21.07
C GLN A 134 -5.22 -9.32 -20.97
N TYR A 135 -6.03 -10.20 -20.38
CA TYR A 135 -5.63 -11.59 -20.18
C TYR A 135 -5.65 -12.39 -21.49
N PHE A 136 -6.78 -12.39 -22.20
CA PHE A 136 -6.98 -13.25 -23.37
C PHE A 136 -6.44 -12.66 -24.67
N VAL A 137 -6.42 -11.33 -24.82
CA VAL A 137 -5.97 -10.68 -26.07
C VAL A 137 -4.54 -10.19 -25.96
N LEU A 138 -4.15 -9.57 -24.84
CA LEU A 138 -2.78 -9.06 -24.66
C LEU A 138 -1.82 -10.08 -24.03
N GLY A 139 -2.31 -11.25 -23.60
CA GLY A 139 -1.48 -12.28 -22.97
C GLY A 139 -0.92 -11.88 -21.59
N ILE A 140 -1.52 -10.89 -20.92
CA ILE A 140 -1.07 -10.44 -19.61
C ILE A 140 -1.59 -11.41 -18.55
N SER A 141 -0.68 -12.22 -17.99
CA SER A 141 -1.01 -13.27 -17.01
C SER A 141 -1.68 -12.76 -15.73
N ARG A 142 -1.36 -11.53 -15.29
CA ARG A 142 -1.99 -10.85 -14.16
C ARG A 142 -2.46 -9.45 -14.58
N PRO A 143 -3.68 -9.34 -15.14
CA PRO A 143 -4.21 -8.09 -15.65
C PRO A 143 -4.34 -7.05 -14.53
N THR A 144 -3.98 -5.81 -14.86
CA THR A 144 -3.94 -4.66 -13.95
C THR A 144 -5.16 -3.75 -14.10
N GLY A 145 -6.01 -4.03 -15.09
CA GLY A 145 -7.13 -3.17 -15.44
C GLY A 145 -6.59 -1.80 -15.86
N LEU A 146 -6.92 -0.75 -15.11
CA LEU A 146 -6.51 0.63 -15.38
C LEU A 146 -5.08 0.94 -14.89
N GLY A 147 -4.15 -0.01 -14.99
CA GLY A 147 -2.78 0.16 -14.49
C GLY A 147 -2.67 0.18 -12.97
N ILE A 148 -3.57 -0.51 -12.28
CA ILE A 148 -3.54 -0.70 -10.82
C ILE A 148 -2.80 -1.99 -10.47
N ASN A 149 -2.23 -2.07 -9.27
CA ASN A 149 -1.87 -3.36 -8.70
C ASN A 149 -3.07 -4.35 -8.78
N PRO A 150 -2.88 -5.58 -9.30
CA PRO A 150 -3.96 -6.55 -9.45
C PRO A 150 -4.67 -6.91 -8.14
N VAL A 151 -3.97 -6.85 -7.00
CA VAL A 151 -4.56 -7.11 -5.68
C VAL A 151 -5.56 -6.02 -5.31
N PHE A 152 -5.25 -4.75 -5.55
CA PHE A 152 -6.16 -3.64 -5.26
C PHE A 152 -7.35 -3.63 -6.21
N LEU A 153 -7.12 -3.93 -7.49
CA LEU A 153 -8.21 -4.17 -8.44
C LEU A 153 -9.20 -5.22 -7.93
N ALA A 154 -8.68 -6.35 -7.44
CA ALA A 154 -9.50 -7.44 -6.92
C ALA A 154 -10.25 -7.06 -5.65
N LEU A 155 -9.61 -6.35 -4.72
CA LEU A 155 -10.25 -5.89 -3.49
C LEU A 155 -11.38 -4.90 -3.79
N THR A 156 -11.16 -3.94 -4.67
CA THR A 156 -12.19 -2.97 -5.08
C THR A 156 -13.35 -3.66 -5.80
N CYS A 157 -13.04 -4.61 -6.70
CA CYS A 157 -14.06 -5.42 -7.36
C CYS A 157 -14.88 -6.24 -6.34
N LEU A 158 -14.24 -6.87 -5.35
CA LEU A 158 -14.91 -7.61 -4.28
C LEU A 158 -15.90 -6.72 -3.52
N VAL A 159 -15.51 -5.50 -3.13
CA VAL A 159 -16.42 -4.55 -2.45
C VAL A 159 -17.67 -4.27 -3.29
N TRP A 160 -17.51 -3.99 -4.58
CA TRP A 160 -18.63 -3.74 -5.49
C TRP A 160 -19.54 -4.95 -5.68
N CYS A 161 -18.94 -6.13 -5.81
CA CYS A 161 -19.74 -7.33 -6.00
C CYS A 161 -20.46 -7.75 -4.71
N LEU A 162 -19.88 -7.52 -3.52
CA LEU A 162 -20.58 -7.71 -2.25
C LEU A 162 -21.78 -6.77 -2.12
N PHE A 163 -21.65 -5.52 -2.56
CA PHE A 163 -22.77 -4.56 -2.59
C PHE A 163 -23.91 -5.07 -3.48
N LEU A 164 -23.60 -5.47 -4.72
CA LEU A 164 -24.58 -6.00 -5.67
C LEU A 164 -25.21 -7.30 -5.18
N LEU A 165 -24.41 -8.21 -4.61
CA LEU A 165 -24.87 -9.50 -4.09
C LEU A 165 -25.82 -9.31 -2.91
N ALA A 166 -25.45 -8.48 -1.93
CA ALA A 166 -26.30 -8.22 -0.78
C ALA A 166 -27.67 -7.66 -1.20
N ARG A 167 -27.68 -6.71 -2.15
CA ARG A 167 -28.89 -6.11 -2.73
C ARG A 167 -29.71 -7.09 -3.57
N ALA A 168 -29.06 -7.96 -4.34
CA ALA A 168 -29.74 -9.01 -5.10
C ALA A 168 -30.53 -9.96 -4.19
N MET A 169 -30.06 -10.14 -2.96
CA MET A 169 -30.63 -11.02 -1.94
C MET A 169 -31.56 -10.29 -0.94
N ASN A 170 -32.17 -9.16 -1.27
CA ASN A 170 -32.92 -8.35 -0.28
C ASN A 170 -34.41 -8.74 -0.09
N SER A 171 -34.98 -9.60 -0.93
CA SER A 171 -36.42 -9.95 -0.89
C SER A 171 -36.64 -11.47 -0.77
N PRO A 172 -37.89 -11.97 -0.61
CA PRO A 172 -38.18 -13.41 -0.68
C PRO A 172 -37.79 -14.03 -2.04
N GLY A 173 -37.57 -13.18 -3.06
CA GLY A 173 -37.02 -13.52 -4.36
C GLY A 173 -35.62 -12.90 -4.60
N VAL A 174 -34.99 -13.36 -5.67
CA VAL A 174 -33.66 -12.93 -6.09
C VAL A 174 -33.76 -11.99 -7.28
N GLU A 175 -33.05 -10.86 -7.20
CA GLU A 175 -32.89 -9.99 -8.36
C GLU A 175 -31.73 -10.47 -9.23
N TRP A 176 -32.07 -11.19 -10.30
CA TRP A 176 -31.12 -11.90 -11.14
C TRP A 176 -30.12 -11.00 -11.87
N SER A 177 -30.52 -9.80 -12.31
CA SER A 177 -29.62 -8.86 -12.98
C SER A 177 -28.41 -8.50 -12.10
N ARG A 178 -28.66 -8.16 -10.83
CA ARG A 178 -27.62 -7.83 -9.85
C ARG A 178 -26.78 -9.04 -9.47
N LEU A 179 -27.44 -10.20 -9.27
CA LEU A 179 -26.73 -11.43 -8.97
C LEU A 179 -25.75 -11.80 -10.09
N VAL A 180 -26.19 -11.72 -11.36
CA VAL A 180 -25.34 -12.03 -12.51
C VAL A 180 -24.12 -11.10 -12.56
N VAL A 181 -24.29 -9.79 -12.38
CA VAL A 181 -23.13 -8.86 -12.36
C VAL A 181 -22.20 -9.14 -11.18
N ALA A 182 -22.74 -9.46 -10.00
CA ALA A 182 -21.94 -9.83 -8.84
C ALA A 182 -21.15 -11.13 -9.06
N LEU A 183 -21.71 -12.10 -9.78
CA LEU A 183 -21.03 -13.35 -10.14
C LEU A 183 -20.00 -13.14 -11.26
N LEU A 184 -20.29 -12.30 -12.25
CA LEU A 184 -19.33 -11.94 -13.31
C LEU A 184 -18.08 -11.26 -12.75
N GLY A 185 -18.21 -10.48 -11.68
CA GLY A 185 -17.06 -9.89 -10.98
C GLY A 185 -16.11 -10.91 -10.34
N LEU A 186 -16.50 -12.18 -10.20
CA LEU A 186 -15.59 -13.23 -9.77
C LEU A 186 -14.44 -13.46 -10.78
N ILE A 187 -14.63 -13.13 -12.06
CA ILE A 187 -13.60 -13.29 -13.10
C ILE A 187 -12.42 -12.34 -12.86
N PRO A 188 -12.59 -11.00 -12.74
CA PRO A 188 -11.50 -10.11 -12.34
C PRO A 188 -10.82 -10.49 -11.03
N ILE A 189 -11.60 -10.94 -10.04
CA ILE A 189 -11.07 -11.40 -8.76
C ILE A 189 -10.18 -12.63 -8.93
N ALA A 190 -10.61 -13.62 -9.72
CA ALA A 190 -9.84 -14.81 -10.03
C ALA A 190 -8.55 -14.45 -10.80
N LEU A 191 -8.67 -13.68 -11.88
CA LEU A 191 -7.53 -13.29 -12.73
C LEU A 191 -6.50 -12.42 -12.00
N SER A 192 -6.86 -11.81 -10.88
CA SER A 192 -5.91 -11.08 -10.03
C SER A 192 -4.79 -11.95 -9.45
N GLY A 193 -4.98 -13.27 -9.32
CA GLY A 193 -3.99 -14.17 -8.69
C GLY A 193 -3.82 -13.98 -7.18
N SER A 194 -4.72 -13.24 -6.51
CA SER A 194 -4.62 -12.89 -5.09
C SER A 194 -5.30 -13.91 -4.17
N LYS A 195 -4.50 -14.83 -3.63
CA LYS A 195 -4.95 -15.93 -2.74
C LYS A 195 -5.80 -15.44 -1.55
N LEU A 196 -5.43 -14.33 -0.92
CA LEU A 196 -6.17 -13.76 0.21
C LEU A 196 -7.50 -13.13 -0.19
N VAL A 197 -7.55 -12.49 -1.37
CA VAL A 197 -8.82 -11.94 -1.87
C VAL A 197 -9.74 -13.09 -2.29
N TRP A 198 -9.23 -14.18 -2.85
CA TRP A 198 -10.03 -15.38 -3.13
C TRP A 198 -10.65 -15.97 -1.86
N LEU A 199 -9.85 -16.09 -0.79
CA LEU A 199 -10.33 -16.54 0.51
C LEU A 199 -11.39 -15.60 1.08
N ALA A 200 -11.15 -14.28 1.03
CA ALA A 200 -12.11 -13.28 1.47
C ALA A 200 -13.42 -13.38 0.68
N THR A 201 -13.37 -13.54 -0.65
CA THR A 201 -14.55 -13.72 -1.51
C THR A 201 -15.35 -14.96 -1.10
N LEU A 202 -14.69 -16.11 -0.91
CA LEU A 202 -15.35 -17.35 -0.51
C LEU A 202 -16.11 -17.18 0.81
N LEU A 203 -15.44 -16.63 1.82
CA LEU A 203 -16.01 -16.45 3.16
C LEU A 203 -17.17 -15.45 3.15
N THR A 204 -17.04 -14.36 2.40
CA THR A 204 -18.03 -13.28 2.41
C THR A 204 -19.24 -13.53 1.51
N TYR A 205 -19.06 -14.13 0.33
CA TYR A 205 -20.19 -14.61 -0.49
C TYR A 205 -20.95 -15.70 0.25
N GLY A 206 -20.23 -16.69 0.80
CA GLY A 206 -20.82 -17.75 1.61
C GLY A 206 -21.61 -17.18 2.80
N GLY A 207 -21.01 -16.23 3.52
CA GLY A 207 -21.67 -15.53 4.63
C GLY A 207 -22.97 -14.83 4.23
N ILE A 208 -23.00 -14.12 3.09
CA ILE A 208 -24.22 -13.48 2.59
C ILE A 208 -25.29 -14.52 2.24
N PHE A 209 -24.92 -15.61 1.55
CA PHE A 209 -25.87 -16.67 1.18
C PHE A 209 -26.43 -17.40 2.41
N ILE A 210 -25.58 -17.77 3.37
CA ILE A 210 -25.99 -18.42 4.62
C ILE A 210 -26.92 -17.50 5.41
N ALA A 211 -26.55 -16.22 5.56
CA ALA A 211 -27.37 -15.25 6.26
C ALA A 211 -28.71 -14.99 5.55
N TRP A 212 -28.75 -14.99 4.22
CA TRP A 212 -30.00 -14.88 3.47
C TRP A 212 -30.90 -16.11 3.67
N TRP A 213 -30.32 -17.31 3.58
CA TRP A 213 -31.04 -18.56 3.79
C TRP A 213 -31.64 -18.66 5.19
N TRP A 214 -30.86 -18.34 6.22
CA TRP A 214 -31.30 -18.34 7.61
C TRP A 214 -32.49 -17.39 7.86
N ASN A 215 -32.60 -16.33 7.07
CA ASN A 215 -33.68 -15.34 7.17
C ASN A 215 -34.88 -15.64 6.24
N GLY A 216 -35.14 -16.92 5.95
CA GLY A 216 -36.31 -17.36 5.17
C GLY A 216 -36.10 -17.42 3.66
N GLY A 217 -34.84 -17.42 3.20
CA GLY A 217 -34.49 -17.64 1.81
C GLY A 217 -34.95 -19.02 1.31
N ARG A 218 -35.48 -19.10 0.09
CA ARG A 218 -36.00 -20.35 -0.49
C ARG A 218 -34.86 -21.31 -0.86
N TRP A 219 -34.91 -22.54 -0.35
CA TRP A 219 -33.89 -23.56 -0.64
C TRP A 219 -33.75 -23.86 -2.15
N ARG A 220 -34.84 -23.80 -2.91
CA ARG A 220 -34.82 -24.01 -4.38
C ARG A 220 -33.94 -22.98 -5.08
N THR A 221 -33.96 -21.74 -4.60
CA THR A 221 -33.13 -20.65 -5.13
C THR A 221 -31.66 -20.90 -4.85
N LEU A 222 -31.30 -21.43 -3.67
CA LEU A 222 -29.93 -21.87 -3.41
C LEU A 222 -29.49 -22.96 -4.39
N GLY A 223 -30.39 -23.90 -4.70
CA GLY A 223 -30.14 -24.93 -5.72
C GLY A 223 -29.82 -24.33 -7.09
N PHE A 224 -30.61 -23.35 -7.56
CA PHE A 224 -30.34 -22.66 -8.83
C PHE A 224 -29.04 -21.85 -8.81
N VAL A 225 -28.76 -21.14 -7.71
CA VAL A 225 -27.52 -20.38 -7.57
C VAL A 225 -26.32 -21.32 -7.54
N ALA A 226 -26.39 -22.43 -6.82
CA ALA A 226 -25.35 -23.46 -6.79
C ALA A 226 -25.12 -24.06 -8.18
N ALA A 227 -26.18 -24.29 -8.95
CA ALA A 227 -26.09 -24.77 -10.32
C ALA A 227 -25.36 -23.79 -11.27
N ILE A 228 -25.25 -22.51 -10.92
CA ILE A 228 -24.46 -21.52 -11.66
C ILE A 228 -23.04 -21.41 -11.10
N ILE A 229 -22.91 -21.28 -9.77
CA ILE A 229 -21.62 -21.05 -9.11
C ILE A 229 -20.70 -22.26 -9.26
N ILE A 230 -21.20 -23.49 -9.18
CA ILE A 230 -20.36 -24.69 -9.25
C ILE A 230 -19.67 -24.80 -10.63
N PRO A 231 -20.40 -24.76 -11.77
CA PRO A 231 -19.75 -24.76 -13.08
C PRO A 231 -18.86 -23.53 -13.30
N ALA A 232 -19.28 -22.34 -12.85
CA ALA A 232 -18.47 -21.14 -12.98
C ALA A 232 -17.15 -21.25 -12.20
N SER A 233 -17.19 -21.78 -10.98
CA SER A 233 -15.99 -22.01 -10.15
C SER A 233 -15.08 -23.05 -10.79
N TRP A 234 -15.65 -24.09 -11.39
CA TRP A 234 -14.88 -25.08 -12.15
C TRP A 234 -14.21 -24.45 -13.37
N LEU A 235 -14.91 -23.59 -14.14
CA LEU A 235 -14.32 -22.86 -15.26
C LEU A 235 -13.22 -21.90 -14.81
N LEU A 236 -13.42 -21.17 -13.72
CA LEU A 236 -12.39 -20.29 -13.14
C LEU A 236 -11.16 -21.10 -12.70
N TYR A 237 -11.36 -22.30 -12.15
CA TYR A 237 -10.26 -23.21 -11.82
C TYR A 237 -9.48 -23.68 -13.06
N GLN A 238 -10.08 -23.71 -14.25
CA GLN A 238 -9.36 -24.05 -15.49
C GLN A 238 -8.44 -22.94 -16.00
N LEU A 239 -8.49 -21.74 -15.41
CA LEU A 239 -7.61 -20.65 -15.82
C LEU A 239 -6.17 -20.92 -15.36
N ASP A 240 -5.20 -20.76 -16.27
CA ASP A 240 -3.77 -20.97 -16.01
C ASP A 240 -3.27 -20.20 -14.78
N VAL A 241 -3.64 -18.92 -14.66
CA VAL A 241 -3.29 -18.11 -13.49
C VAL A 241 -3.82 -18.70 -12.18
N VAL A 242 -4.98 -19.35 -12.19
CA VAL A 242 -5.56 -19.95 -10.97
C VAL A 242 -4.79 -21.21 -10.60
N GLN A 243 -4.63 -22.13 -11.55
CA GLN A 243 -3.90 -23.39 -11.32
C GLN A 243 -2.46 -23.13 -10.90
N THR A 244 -1.76 -22.24 -11.62
CA THR A 244 -0.37 -21.87 -11.31
C THR A 244 -0.24 -21.32 -9.90
N ARG A 245 -1.15 -20.43 -9.46
CA ARG A 245 -1.06 -19.81 -8.13
C ARG A 245 -1.43 -20.77 -7.00
N ILE A 246 -2.34 -21.72 -7.24
CA ILE A 246 -2.66 -22.81 -6.31
C ILE A 246 -1.47 -23.78 -6.22
N GLY A 247 -0.94 -24.22 -7.35
CA GLY A 247 0.21 -25.13 -7.42
C GLY A 247 1.44 -24.54 -6.74
N LEU A 248 1.77 -23.28 -7.02
CA LEU A 248 2.86 -22.55 -6.33
C LEU A 248 2.64 -22.52 -4.81
N PHE A 249 1.42 -22.27 -4.35
CA PHE A 249 1.13 -22.25 -2.91
C PHE A 249 1.31 -23.62 -2.26
N ILE A 250 0.82 -24.69 -2.89
CA ILE A 250 0.95 -26.05 -2.37
C ILE A 250 2.42 -26.47 -2.35
N GLY A 251 3.18 -26.15 -3.40
CA GLY A 251 4.63 -26.36 -3.46
C GLY A 251 5.38 -25.60 -2.37
N GLU A 252 5.11 -24.30 -2.23
CA GLU A 252 5.65 -23.43 -1.17
C GLU A 252 5.38 -24.02 0.21
N LEU A 253 4.14 -24.44 0.49
CA LEU A 253 3.75 -25.01 1.78
C LEU A 253 4.48 -26.32 2.06
N SER A 254 4.58 -27.20 1.07
CA SER A 254 5.24 -28.50 1.20
C SER A 254 6.74 -28.33 1.45
N ALA A 255 7.40 -27.44 0.71
CA ALA A 255 8.82 -27.12 0.89
C ALA A 255 9.08 -26.47 2.26
N PHE A 256 8.23 -25.53 2.67
CA PHE A 256 8.34 -24.88 3.97
C PHE A 256 8.18 -25.89 5.12
N GLN A 257 7.25 -26.83 5.02
CA GLN A 257 7.05 -27.89 6.02
C GLN A 257 8.23 -28.88 6.08
N ALA A 258 8.83 -29.21 4.94
CA ALA A 258 9.89 -30.20 4.86
C ALA A 258 11.25 -29.67 5.35
N SER A 259 11.61 -28.44 4.98
CA SER A 259 12.97 -27.91 5.19
C SER A 259 13.03 -26.47 5.70
N GLY A 260 11.88 -25.83 5.96
CA GLY A 260 11.81 -24.41 6.32
C GLY A 260 12.17 -23.47 5.15
N ASP A 261 12.18 -23.98 3.91
CA ASP A 261 12.53 -23.20 2.73
C ASP A 261 11.50 -22.09 2.45
N THR A 262 12.00 -20.88 2.23
CA THR A 262 11.21 -19.67 1.94
C THR A 262 11.42 -19.13 0.52
N SER A 263 12.27 -19.76 -0.29
CA SER A 263 12.71 -19.25 -1.61
C SER A 263 11.67 -19.42 -2.74
N GLY A 264 10.59 -20.16 -2.50
CA GLY A 264 9.56 -20.49 -3.50
C GLY A 264 8.41 -19.48 -3.67
N GLY A 265 8.27 -18.49 -2.78
CA GLY A 265 7.26 -17.44 -2.94
C GLY A 265 6.75 -16.78 -1.65
N SER A 266 5.53 -16.23 -1.72
CA SER A 266 5.06 -15.26 -0.72
C SER A 266 4.67 -15.85 0.64
N PHE A 267 4.32 -17.14 0.73
CA PHE A 267 3.82 -17.72 1.98
C PHE A 267 4.90 -17.82 3.05
N GLY A 268 6.01 -18.52 2.77
CA GLY A 268 7.09 -18.73 3.74
C GLY A 268 7.68 -17.42 4.24
N LEU A 269 7.93 -16.46 3.33
CA LEU A 269 8.45 -15.14 3.69
C LEU A 269 7.48 -14.37 4.61
N ARG A 270 6.17 -14.42 4.36
CA ARG A 270 5.16 -13.78 5.22
C ARG A 270 5.06 -14.47 6.57
N TYR A 271 5.17 -15.78 6.62
CA TYR A 271 5.19 -16.53 7.87
C TYR A 271 6.39 -16.12 8.73
N VAL A 272 7.60 -16.12 8.15
CA VAL A 272 8.82 -15.71 8.86
C VAL A 272 8.73 -14.26 9.31
N ALA A 273 8.26 -13.35 8.46
CA ALA A 273 8.06 -11.95 8.83
C ALA A 273 7.06 -11.81 9.99
N ALA A 274 5.91 -12.48 9.93
CA ALA A 274 4.91 -12.44 10.99
C ALA A 274 5.43 -13.03 12.30
N ALA A 275 6.13 -14.16 12.26
CA ALA A 275 6.71 -14.79 13.45
C ALA A 275 7.80 -13.92 14.08
N ALA A 276 8.68 -13.34 13.27
CA ALA A 276 9.73 -12.43 13.75
C ALA A 276 9.13 -11.14 14.34
N GLY A 277 8.09 -10.60 13.71
CA GLY A 277 7.34 -9.47 14.26
C GLY A 277 6.65 -9.80 15.59
N LEU A 278 6.02 -10.97 15.73
CA LEU A 278 5.43 -11.38 17.00
C LEU A 278 6.48 -11.49 18.12
N ARG A 279 7.68 -11.97 17.82
CA ARG A 279 8.78 -12.00 18.78
C ARG A 279 9.24 -10.59 19.17
N ALA A 280 9.43 -9.71 18.19
CA ALA A 280 9.74 -8.30 18.46
C ALA A 280 8.69 -7.67 19.37
N PHE A 281 7.40 -7.91 19.11
CA PHE A 281 6.32 -7.42 19.97
C PHE A 281 6.44 -7.91 21.42
N LEU A 282 6.82 -9.17 21.65
CA LEU A 282 6.96 -9.71 23.02
C LEU A 282 8.07 -9.01 23.82
N ASP A 283 9.08 -8.46 23.14
CA ASP A 283 10.16 -7.70 23.78
C ASP A 283 9.71 -6.30 24.21
N GLN A 284 8.80 -5.66 23.48
CA GLN A 284 8.25 -4.34 23.81
C GLN A 284 6.71 -4.26 23.66
N PRO A 285 5.94 -4.98 24.49
CA PRO A 285 4.52 -5.25 24.23
C PRO A 285 3.59 -4.05 24.50
N PHE A 286 4.02 -3.05 25.25
CA PHE A 286 3.16 -1.92 25.61
C PHE A 286 3.19 -0.82 24.56
N THR A 287 4.36 -0.27 24.27
CA THR A 287 4.52 0.87 23.37
C THR A 287 4.99 0.50 21.97
N GLY A 288 5.48 -0.73 21.77
CA GLY A 288 6.17 -1.10 20.54
C GLY A 288 7.41 -0.25 20.29
N TYR A 289 7.94 -0.31 19.07
CA TYR A 289 9.21 0.31 18.65
C TYR A 289 9.03 1.64 17.90
N GLY A 290 7.77 2.08 17.75
CA GLY A 290 7.43 3.06 16.75
C GLY A 290 7.47 2.46 15.34
N LEU A 291 6.81 3.15 14.44
CA LEU A 291 6.47 2.59 13.14
C LEU A 291 7.65 2.47 12.18
N LEU A 292 8.55 3.46 12.22
CA LEU A 292 9.76 3.47 11.40
C LEU A 292 10.72 2.32 11.72
N HIS A 293 10.73 1.87 12.98
CA HIS A 293 11.65 0.85 13.48
C HIS A 293 11.02 -0.53 13.59
N SER A 294 9.70 -0.66 13.36
CA SER A 294 9.01 -1.95 13.48
C SER A 294 9.62 -3.02 12.58
N LYS A 295 10.08 -2.62 11.39
CA LYS A 295 10.79 -3.51 10.48
C LYS A 295 12.14 -3.95 11.05
N LEU A 296 12.92 -3.00 11.56
CA LEU A 296 14.26 -3.27 12.10
C LEU A 296 14.17 -4.18 13.32
N ALA A 297 13.25 -3.89 14.24
CA ALA A 297 12.98 -4.73 15.40
C ALA A 297 12.64 -6.17 14.98
N ALA A 298 11.83 -6.36 13.94
CA ALA A 298 11.50 -7.70 13.46
C ALA A 298 12.66 -8.39 12.73
N VAL A 299 13.62 -7.66 12.15
CA VAL A 299 14.82 -8.26 11.52
C VAL A 299 15.68 -8.96 12.57
N ASP A 300 15.82 -8.37 13.77
CA ASP A 300 16.66 -8.91 14.84
C ASP A 300 16.16 -10.28 15.38
N HIS A 301 14.90 -10.62 15.14
CA HIS A 301 14.29 -11.90 15.55
C HIS A 301 14.09 -12.90 14.41
N GLN A 302 14.72 -12.67 13.25
CA GLN A 302 14.66 -13.59 12.13
C GLN A 302 15.48 -14.86 12.43
N THR A 303 14.83 -16.02 12.33
CA THR A 303 15.46 -17.32 12.64
C THR A 303 15.62 -18.26 11.44
N LEU A 304 15.09 -17.90 10.27
CA LEU A 304 14.99 -18.79 9.09
C LEU A 304 15.26 -18.03 7.79
N GLY A 305 16.05 -18.67 6.90
CA GLY A 305 16.11 -18.37 5.45
C GLY A 305 16.59 -16.98 5.01
N GLU A 306 16.31 -16.65 3.75
CA GLU A 306 16.52 -15.31 3.17
C GLU A 306 15.71 -14.24 3.92
N SER A 307 16.20 -13.00 4.00
CA SER A 307 15.48 -11.93 4.70
C SER A 307 14.13 -11.62 4.03
N PRO A 308 12.99 -11.92 4.68
CA PRO A 308 11.66 -11.68 4.09
C PRO A 308 11.42 -10.18 3.90
N PHE A 309 12.13 -9.36 4.65
CA PHE A 309 12.08 -7.90 4.64
C PHE A 309 12.73 -7.26 3.43
N ALA A 310 13.57 -8.01 2.72
CA ALA A 310 14.17 -7.59 1.47
C ALA A 310 13.15 -7.73 0.32
N PHE A 311 12.46 -8.87 0.25
CA PHE A 311 11.42 -9.16 -0.74
C PHE A 311 10.09 -8.43 -0.47
N LEU A 312 9.58 -8.49 0.77
CA LEU A 312 8.29 -7.91 1.13
C LEU A 312 8.36 -6.40 1.40
N GLY A 313 9.53 -5.87 1.76
CA GLY A 313 9.68 -4.45 2.14
C GLY A 313 9.09 -4.07 3.50
N THR A 314 8.06 -4.79 3.99
CA THR A 314 7.39 -4.63 5.30
C THR A 314 6.99 -5.98 5.90
N LEU A 315 6.43 -6.00 7.12
CA LEU A 315 5.91 -7.20 7.78
C LEU A 315 4.74 -7.87 7.04
N HIS A 316 4.05 -7.15 6.15
CA HIS A 316 2.96 -7.70 5.32
C HIS A 316 1.84 -8.41 6.10
N ASN A 317 1.61 -8.03 7.36
CA ASN A 317 0.49 -8.43 8.19
C ASN A 317 0.13 -7.22 9.07
N ASP A 318 -1.06 -6.66 8.92
CA ASP A 318 -1.41 -5.39 9.57
C ASP A 318 -1.49 -5.54 11.09
N TYR A 319 -2.02 -6.66 11.59
CA TYR A 319 -2.10 -6.93 13.03
C TYR A 319 -0.71 -6.96 13.66
N VAL A 320 0.19 -7.77 13.10
CA VAL A 320 1.56 -7.88 13.60
C VAL A 320 2.28 -6.55 13.46
N SER A 321 2.10 -5.85 12.33
CA SER A 321 2.77 -4.57 12.11
C SER A 321 2.36 -3.52 13.13
N GLN A 322 1.07 -3.40 13.44
CA GLN A 322 0.55 -2.47 14.43
C GLN A 322 0.97 -2.85 15.85
N MET A 323 1.03 -4.16 16.15
CA MET A 323 1.55 -4.66 17.41
C MET A 323 3.03 -4.32 17.59
N VAL A 324 3.86 -4.50 16.58
CA VAL A 324 5.28 -4.16 16.68
C VAL A 324 5.49 -2.64 16.75
N ALA A 325 4.68 -1.87 16.01
CA ALA A 325 4.79 -0.42 16.00
C ALA A 325 4.35 0.23 17.32
N PHE A 326 3.21 -0.19 17.86
CA PHE A 326 2.53 0.53 18.93
C PHE A 326 2.14 -0.37 20.12
N GLY A 327 2.65 -1.59 20.16
CA GLY A 327 2.32 -2.56 21.20
C GLY A 327 0.84 -2.93 21.21
N VAL A 328 0.33 -3.19 22.41
CA VAL A 328 -1.08 -3.52 22.65
C VAL A 328 -2.04 -2.44 22.13
N PHE A 329 -1.61 -1.17 22.14
CA PHE A 329 -2.43 -0.05 21.67
C PHE A 329 -2.69 -0.12 20.16
N GLY A 330 -1.72 -0.60 19.37
CA GLY A 330 -1.91 -0.83 17.94
C GLY A 330 -2.93 -1.92 17.64
N LEU A 331 -2.91 -3.02 18.40
CA LEU A 331 -3.89 -4.10 18.25
C LEU A 331 -5.30 -3.64 18.64
N VAL A 332 -5.44 -2.97 19.79
CA VAL A 332 -6.74 -2.47 20.26
C VAL A 332 -7.33 -1.48 19.26
N TYR A 333 -6.49 -0.63 18.67
CA TYR A 333 -6.91 0.28 17.61
C TYR A 333 -7.51 -0.47 16.39
N LEU A 334 -6.83 -1.51 15.89
CA LEU A 334 -7.34 -2.31 14.77
C LEU A 334 -8.64 -3.06 15.14
N LEU A 335 -8.72 -3.63 16.34
CA LEU A 335 -9.92 -4.30 16.82
C LEU A 335 -11.09 -3.33 17.00
N PHE A 336 -10.83 -2.12 17.49
CA PHE A 336 -11.82 -1.06 17.57
C PHE A 336 -12.32 -0.67 16.17
N LEU A 337 -11.42 -0.54 15.20
CA LEU A 337 -11.77 -0.25 13.82
C LEU A 337 -12.74 -1.33 13.28
N ILE A 338 -12.37 -2.61 13.37
CA ILE A 338 -13.22 -3.74 12.96
C ILE A 338 -14.54 -3.78 13.76
N GLY A 339 -14.50 -3.52 15.07
CA GLY A 339 -15.67 -3.47 15.93
C GLY A 339 -16.66 -2.37 15.53
N ALA A 340 -16.16 -1.20 15.14
CA ALA A 340 -16.97 -0.10 14.63
C ALA A 340 -17.70 -0.50 13.32
N PHE A 341 -17.07 -1.30 12.44
CA PHE A 341 -17.73 -1.86 11.26
C PHE A 341 -18.90 -2.79 11.63
N MET A 342 -18.65 -3.74 12.53
CA MET A 342 -19.67 -4.71 12.94
C MET A 342 -20.84 -4.03 13.65
N PHE A 343 -20.54 -3.04 14.50
CA PHE A 343 -21.56 -2.29 15.21
C PHE A 343 -22.43 -1.44 14.29
N ALA A 344 -21.83 -0.79 13.28
CA ALA A 344 -22.60 -0.10 12.25
C ALA A 344 -23.54 -1.07 11.50
N ALA A 345 -23.05 -2.26 11.15
CA ALA A 345 -23.83 -3.28 10.46
C ALA A 345 -25.06 -3.74 11.28
N VAL A 346 -24.91 -3.98 12.58
CA VAL A 346 -26.02 -4.40 13.46
C VAL A 346 -27.16 -3.37 13.47
N ARG A 347 -26.84 -2.07 13.36
CA ARG A 347 -27.82 -0.98 13.36
C ARG A 347 -28.41 -0.65 11.99
N ALA A 348 -28.10 -1.43 10.96
CA ALA A 348 -28.70 -1.28 9.64
C ALA A 348 -30.22 -1.55 9.69
N GLY A 349 -31.00 -0.67 9.05
CA GLY A 349 -32.46 -0.76 8.97
C GLY A 349 -32.96 -1.92 8.10
N ASP A 350 -32.20 -2.29 7.05
CA ASP A 350 -32.55 -3.39 6.15
C ASP A 350 -31.57 -4.57 6.19
N SER A 351 -32.07 -5.75 5.79
CA SER A 351 -31.33 -7.01 5.91
C SER A 351 -30.17 -7.14 4.92
N ALA A 352 -30.29 -6.60 3.70
CA ALA A 352 -29.22 -6.65 2.71
C ALA A 352 -28.02 -5.86 3.18
N THR A 353 -28.29 -4.66 3.68
CA THR A 353 -27.29 -3.75 4.15
C THR A 353 -26.60 -4.26 5.42
N ARG A 354 -27.35 -4.88 6.35
CA ARG A 354 -26.77 -5.60 7.49
C ARG A 354 -25.78 -6.68 7.03
N ARG A 355 -26.18 -7.53 6.07
CA ARG A 355 -25.32 -8.57 5.50
C ARG A 355 -24.07 -7.99 4.83
N LEU A 356 -24.22 -6.91 4.08
CA LEU A 356 -23.11 -6.20 3.45
C LEU A 356 -22.09 -5.72 4.49
N GLY A 357 -22.55 -5.09 5.58
CA GLY A 357 -21.68 -4.60 6.64
C GLY A 357 -20.84 -5.71 7.27
N PHE A 358 -21.47 -6.85 7.61
CA PHE A 358 -20.75 -8.02 8.12
C PHE A 358 -19.76 -8.60 7.11
N ALA A 359 -20.15 -8.68 5.83
CA ALA A 359 -19.30 -9.18 4.76
C ALA A 359 -18.06 -8.29 4.56
N LEU A 360 -18.22 -6.97 4.54
CA LEU A 360 -17.10 -6.03 4.41
C LEU A 360 -16.15 -6.09 5.61
N GLY A 361 -16.69 -6.14 6.84
CA GLY A 361 -15.89 -6.30 8.05
C GLY A 361 -15.10 -7.61 8.05
N GLY A 362 -15.72 -8.71 7.59
CA GLY A 362 -15.05 -10.00 7.41
C GLY A 362 -13.96 -9.98 6.34
N ALA A 363 -14.24 -9.40 5.16
CA ALA A 363 -13.24 -9.24 4.10
C ALA A 363 -12.02 -8.45 4.59
N LEU A 364 -12.24 -7.36 5.33
CA LEU A 364 -11.19 -6.55 5.91
C LEU A 364 -10.32 -7.36 6.88
N ALA A 365 -10.97 -8.07 7.82
CA ALA A 365 -10.28 -8.86 8.83
C ALA A 365 -9.38 -9.95 8.21
N VAL A 366 -9.86 -10.61 7.15
CA VAL A 366 -9.12 -11.64 6.41
C VAL A 366 -7.96 -11.03 5.63
N TYR A 367 -8.19 -9.91 4.95
CA TYR A 367 -7.16 -9.27 4.12
C TYR A 367 -5.97 -8.76 4.95
N MET A 368 -6.23 -8.23 6.16
CA MET A 368 -5.20 -7.77 7.10
C MET A 368 -4.21 -8.86 7.54
N LEU A 369 -4.53 -10.15 7.37
CA LEU A 369 -3.61 -11.25 7.70
C LEU A 369 -2.36 -11.31 6.81
N GLY A 370 -2.42 -10.73 5.61
CA GLY A 370 -1.31 -10.81 4.66
C GLY A 370 -1.12 -9.56 3.79
N ALA A 371 -1.60 -8.43 4.28
CA ALA A 371 -1.39 -7.11 3.69
C ALA A 371 -1.36 -6.05 4.79
N MET A 372 -0.81 -4.88 4.49
CA MET A 372 -0.81 -3.72 5.38
C MET A 372 -1.73 -2.65 4.81
N ILE A 373 -2.97 -2.62 5.29
CA ILE A 373 -3.97 -1.64 4.86
C ILE A 373 -3.58 -0.26 5.39
N SER A 374 -3.03 -0.21 6.60
CA SER A 374 -2.58 1.02 7.26
C SER A 374 -1.40 1.74 6.58
N ALA A 375 -0.65 1.05 5.70
CA ALA A 375 0.63 1.52 5.17
C ALA A 375 0.64 1.86 3.67
N GLN A 376 -0.53 1.96 3.03
CA GLN A 376 -0.63 2.22 1.59
C GLN A 376 -1.34 3.57 1.34
N PRO A 377 -0.93 4.38 0.33
CA PRO A 377 -1.45 5.75 0.10
C PRO A 377 -2.90 5.76 -0.40
N LEU A 378 -3.24 4.68 -1.09
CA LEU A 378 -4.52 4.04 -1.00
C LEU A 378 -4.66 3.56 0.47
N VAL A 379 -5.10 4.41 1.40
CA VAL A 379 -5.67 4.04 2.72
C VAL A 379 -6.97 3.21 2.55
N GLY A 380 -7.12 2.63 1.36
CA GLY A 380 -7.56 1.26 1.14
C GLY A 380 -8.15 0.95 -0.23
N GLY A 381 -8.19 1.91 -1.15
CA GLY A 381 -9.47 2.30 -1.78
C GLY A 381 -10.20 3.29 -0.89
N LEU A 382 -9.50 3.64 0.20
CA LEU A 382 -9.91 4.38 1.33
C LEU A 382 -11.07 3.46 1.96
N VAL A 383 -11.13 3.18 3.27
CA VAL A 383 -12.29 2.91 4.18
C VAL A 383 -13.68 3.47 3.74
N PHE A 384 -13.83 3.87 2.49
CA PHE A 384 -13.97 5.23 1.93
C PHE A 384 -14.64 5.27 0.57
N PHE A 385 -15.09 4.12 0.15
CA PHE A 385 -16.51 4.19 -0.06
C PHE A 385 -17.31 4.66 1.22
N VAL A 386 -16.66 4.71 2.41
CA VAL A 386 -16.96 5.27 3.75
C VAL A 386 -18.03 4.45 4.39
N LEU A 387 -17.73 3.17 4.54
CA LEU A 387 -18.75 2.15 4.74
C LEU A 387 -19.85 2.25 3.67
N GLY A 388 -19.47 2.66 2.46
CA GLY A 388 -20.28 2.65 1.27
C GLY A 388 -21.62 3.32 1.41
N LEU A 389 -21.57 4.63 1.65
CA LEU A 389 -22.66 5.44 2.21
C LEU A 389 -23.09 4.98 3.60
N LEU A 390 -22.13 4.50 4.38
CA LEU A 390 -22.34 4.00 5.72
C LEU A 390 -23.56 3.11 5.88
N LEU A 391 -23.80 2.26 4.85
CA LEU A 391 -25.00 1.44 4.63
C LEU A 391 -26.09 2.08 3.75
N ALA A 392 -25.74 2.88 2.73
CA ALA A 392 -26.70 3.56 1.85
C ALA A 392 -27.93 4.11 2.60
N HIS A 393 -27.63 4.74 3.75
CA HIS A 393 -28.53 5.33 4.74
C HIS A 393 -29.63 4.39 5.26
N ALA A 394 -29.45 3.69 6.39
CA ALA A 394 -30.45 3.25 7.41
C ALA A 394 -31.96 3.21 7.02
N ASP A 395 -32.26 2.77 5.80
CA ASP A 395 -33.36 3.19 4.93
C ASP A 395 -33.82 4.68 5.06
N LEU A 396 -34.80 5.07 4.26
CA LEU A 396 -35.75 6.13 4.63
C LEU A 396 -36.67 5.67 5.79
N GLN A 397 -36.09 4.88 6.69
CA GLN A 397 -36.72 4.25 7.81
C GLN A 397 -36.33 5.03 9.07
N SER A 398 -37.31 5.55 9.76
CA SER A 398 -38.73 5.25 9.53
C SER A 398 -39.60 6.02 10.48
N PRO A 399 -40.95 5.99 10.32
CA PRO A 399 -41.84 5.25 9.37
C PRO A 399 -42.17 5.98 8.07
N GLN A 400 -41.17 6.67 7.59
CA GLN A 400 -41.31 8.09 7.36
C GLN A 400 -40.18 8.53 6.45
N GLY A 401 -39.97 7.76 5.38
CA GLY A 401 -39.38 8.33 4.17
C GLY A 401 -40.16 9.54 3.66
N ALA A 402 -41.39 9.69 4.19
CA ALA A 402 -42.23 10.86 4.26
C ALA A 402 -42.65 11.36 2.89
N ALA A 403 -43.41 10.51 2.19
CA ALA A 403 -44.03 10.81 0.90
C ALA A 403 -43.06 10.81 -0.28
N ALA A 404 -42.55 9.62 -0.59
CA ALA A 404 -42.53 9.20 -1.99
C ALA A 404 -43.97 8.94 -2.48
N THR A 405 -44.85 9.96 -2.38
CA THR A 405 -45.92 10.34 -3.35
C THR A 405 -47.14 11.09 -2.79
N ALA A 406 -47.30 11.28 -1.47
CA ALA A 406 -48.54 11.85 -0.95
C ALA A 406 -48.62 13.39 -1.09
N THR A 407 -49.31 13.85 -2.14
CA THR A 407 -50.17 15.05 -2.06
C THR A 407 -51.25 14.76 -1.00
N PRO A 408 -51.46 15.59 0.02
CA PRO A 408 -52.56 15.36 0.94
C PRO A 408 -53.88 15.75 0.27
N PRO A 409 -54.97 14.96 0.42
CA PRO A 409 -56.30 15.48 0.18
C PRO A 409 -56.66 16.49 1.27
N ALA A 410 -57.68 17.29 0.98
CA ALA A 410 -58.18 18.37 1.82
C ALA A 410 -58.45 17.96 3.29
N LYS A 411 -58.30 18.96 4.18
CA LYS A 411 -58.60 18.97 5.62
C LYS A 411 -59.83 18.12 6.01
N LEU A 412 -59.80 17.53 7.22
CA LEU A 412 -60.76 17.82 8.30
C LEU A 412 -60.33 17.17 9.64
N GLY A 413 -60.52 17.90 10.74
CA GLY A 413 -61.00 17.34 12.03
C GLY A 413 -60.02 16.82 13.09
N ASP A 414 -59.65 17.72 14.03
CA ASP A 414 -59.68 17.62 15.50
C ASP A 414 -59.27 16.35 16.29
N GLY A 415 -58.57 16.57 17.42
CA GLY A 415 -58.67 15.70 18.60
C GLY A 415 -57.41 15.02 19.15
N SER A 416 -56.82 15.64 20.17
CA SER A 416 -56.08 15.06 21.31
C SER A 416 -54.64 14.53 21.13
N SER A 417 -53.73 15.25 21.81
CA SER A 417 -52.34 14.93 22.12
C SER A 417 -52.21 13.83 23.18
N ILE A 418 -51.36 12.84 22.93
CA ILE A 418 -50.80 11.97 23.96
C ILE A 418 -49.30 12.22 23.99
N ASP A 419 -48.85 12.82 25.08
CA ASP A 419 -47.44 13.04 25.43
C ASP A 419 -46.73 11.70 25.67
N GLN A 420 -45.64 11.49 24.93
CA GLN A 420 -44.58 10.54 25.30
C GLN A 420 -43.22 11.19 24.98
N ASP A 421 -42.90 12.23 25.74
CA ASP A 421 -41.52 12.69 25.93
C ASP A 421 -41.11 12.30 27.36
N GLU A 422 -40.63 11.07 27.53
CA GLU A 422 -39.79 10.73 28.68
C GLU A 422 -38.41 10.34 28.17
N ALA A 423 -37.63 11.39 27.95
CA ALA A 423 -36.23 11.35 27.63
C ALA A 423 -35.45 10.67 28.76
N ALA A 424 -34.75 9.58 28.43
CA ALA A 424 -33.58 9.14 29.16
C ALA A 424 -32.44 10.17 28.95
N ASP A 425 -32.53 11.28 29.66
CA ASP A 425 -31.44 12.24 29.85
C ASP A 425 -30.39 11.61 30.78
N SER A 426 -29.35 11.02 30.20
CA SER A 426 -28.14 10.66 30.94
C SER A 426 -26.97 11.55 30.49
N SER A 427 -26.91 12.70 31.15
CA SER A 427 -25.73 13.45 31.58
C SER A 427 -24.36 13.07 30.96
N TRP A 428 -24.12 13.51 29.73
CA TRP A 428 -22.78 13.86 29.25
C TRP A 428 -22.78 15.34 28.84
N LYS A 429 -22.80 16.23 29.83
CA LYS A 429 -22.55 17.67 29.60
C LYS A 429 -21.09 17.84 29.18
N THR A 430 -20.85 17.84 27.87
CA THR A 430 -19.51 17.84 27.26
C THR A 430 -18.99 19.27 27.03
N PRO A 431 -17.67 19.49 27.07
CA PRO A 431 -17.00 20.56 26.34
C PRO A 431 -17.06 20.24 24.82
N ARG A 432 -18.26 20.35 24.23
CA ARG A 432 -18.58 19.86 22.87
C ARG A 432 -17.81 20.56 21.74
N ARG A 433 -17.57 21.87 21.88
CA ARG A 433 -16.94 22.69 20.82
C ARG A 433 -15.42 22.62 20.84
N SER A 434 -14.81 22.59 22.02
CA SER A 434 -13.34 22.65 22.18
C SER A 434 -12.63 21.44 21.60
N VAL A 435 -13.19 20.24 21.74
CA VAL A 435 -12.60 19.00 21.20
C VAL A 435 -12.72 18.96 19.67
N LEU A 436 -13.84 19.39 19.11
CA LEU A 436 -14.05 19.51 17.67
C LEU A 436 -13.07 20.51 17.03
N VAL A 437 -12.82 21.63 17.72
CA VAL A 437 -11.81 22.62 17.32
C VAL A 437 -10.40 22.03 17.42
N LEU A 438 -10.11 21.22 18.45
CA LEU A 438 -8.81 20.54 18.61
C LEU A 438 -8.55 19.50 17.49
N MET A 439 -9.56 18.71 17.12
CA MET A 439 -9.49 17.78 15.98
C MET A 439 -9.14 18.52 14.69
N LEU A 440 -9.82 19.65 14.44
CA LEU A 440 -9.60 20.46 13.26
C LEU A 440 -8.24 21.16 13.27
N ALA A 441 -7.82 21.74 14.39
CA ALA A 441 -6.53 22.40 14.53
C ALA A 441 -5.38 21.39 14.28
N THR A 442 -5.55 20.16 14.75
CA THR A 442 -4.63 19.05 14.49
C THR A 442 -4.62 18.69 12.99
N LEU A 443 -5.79 18.56 12.36
CA LEU A 443 -5.95 18.31 10.92
C LEU A 443 -5.34 19.40 10.03
N ILE A 444 -5.61 20.68 10.32
CA ILE A 444 -5.16 21.84 9.53
C ILE A 444 -3.65 22.07 9.74
N GLY A 445 -3.17 22.03 10.99
CA GLY A 445 -1.76 22.24 11.30
C GLY A 445 -0.87 21.20 10.61
N LEU A 446 -1.30 19.94 10.60
CA LEU A 446 -0.53 18.84 10.00
C LEU A 446 -0.75 18.72 8.49
N GLY A 447 -1.93 19.07 7.97
CA GLY A 447 -2.20 19.18 6.53
C GLY A 447 -1.44 20.33 5.85
N GLY A 448 -1.28 21.46 6.54
CA GLY A 448 -0.44 22.58 6.10
C GLY A 448 1.05 22.21 6.06
N LEU A 449 1.53 21.44 7.03
CA LEU A 449 2.89 20.89 7.02
C LEU A 449 3.10 19.93 5.84
N ALA A 450 2.13 19.06 5.54
CA ALA A 450 2.17 18.14 4.40
C ALA A 450 2.12 18.85 3.02
N TRP A 451 1.45 20.00 2.92
CA TRP A 451 1.42 20.83 1.69
C TRP A 451 2.72 21.64 1.51
N SER A 452 3.35 22.06 2.62
CA SER A 452 4.60 22.81 2.62
C SER A 452 5.86 21.96 2.41
N ALA A 453 5.74 20.63 2.51
CA ALA A 453 6.81 19.69 2.26
C ALA A 453 7.16 19.65 0.76
N ARG A 454 8.10 20.51 0.34
CA ARG A 454 8.87 20.27 -0.89
C ARG A 454 9.52 18.89 -0.78
N PRO A 455 9.71 18.14 -1.88
CA PRO A 455 10.36 16.83 -1.83
C PRO A 455 11.74 16.99 -1.20
N TYR A 456 11.87 16.59 0.06
CA TYR A 456 13.17 16.45 0.69
C TYR A 456 13.83 15.22 0.06
N PRO A 457 14.97 15.36 -0.61
CA PRO A 457 15.72 14.20 -1.04
C PRO A 457 16.17 13.47 0.22
N LEU A 458 15.73 12.22 0.38
CA LEU A 458 16.12 11.30 1.44
C LEU A 458 17.62 11.02 1.36
N ARG A 459 18.40 11.95 1.89
CA ARG A 459 19.85 11.89 1.93
C ARG A 459 20.35 11.19 3.19
N THR A 460 19.54 10.66 4.09
CA THR A 460 20.04 10.44 5.47
C THR A 460 20.72 9.10 5.74
N ILE A 461 20.45 8.02 4.97
CA ILE A 461 21.05 6.70 5.26
C ILE A 461 21.59 6.05 3.98
N PRO A 462 22.90 5.71 3.92
CA PRO A 462 23.46 4.93 2.82
C PRO A 462 23.02 3.47 2.92
N TYR A 463 22.66 2.86 1.78
CA TYR A 463 22.25 1.46 1.71
C TYR A 463 22.56 0.89 0.32
N ALA A 464 22.65 -0.44 0.23
CA ALA A 464 22.81 -1.17 -1.03
C ALA A 464 21.57 -2.02 -1.33
N PHE A 465 21.26 -2.19 -2.62
CA PHE A 465 20.23 -3.10 -3.10
C PHE A 465 20.79 -3.96 -4.21
N LEU A 466 20.59 -5.27 -4.16
CA LEU A 466 20.96 -6.19 -5.23
C LEU A 466 19.72 -6.88 -5.75
N SER A 467 19.48 -6.82 -7.06
CA SER A 467 18.30 -7.43 -7.68
C SER A 467 18.66 -8.23 -8.91
N ASP A 468 18.20 -9.47 -9.00
CA ASP A 468 18.38 -10.29 -10.21
C ASP A 468 17.48 -9.77 -11.34
N ASP A 469 17.98 -9.75 -12.57
CA ASP A 469 17.24 -9.35 -13.77
C ASP A 469 16.62 -10.61 -14.42
N PRO A 470 15.29 -10.70 -14.62
CA PRO A 470 14.70 -11.82 -15.33
C PRO A 470 15.10 -11.80 -16.81
N ALA A 471 15.35 -12.97 -17.39
CA ALA A 471 15.76 -13.16 -18.78
C ALA A 471 14.71 -12.73 -19.85
N SER A 472 13.69 -11.95 -19.50
CA SER A 472 12.63 -11.52 -20.42
C SER A 472 11.95 -10.24 -19.90
N GLY A 473 12.16 -9.12 -20.60
CA GLY A 473 11.43 -7.84 -20.66
C GLY A 473 10.20 -7.53 -19.77
N VAL A 474 10.17 -7.89 -18.49
CA VAL A 474 9.07 -7.56 -17.57
C VAL A 474 9.35 -6.21 -16.89
N HIS A 475 8.43 -5.26 -17.07
CA HIS A 475 8.51 -3.88 -16.56
C HIS A 475 8.65 -3.79 -15.02
N GLU A 476 9.38 -2.74 -14.59
CA GLU A 476 9.79 -2.25 -13.25
C GLU A 476 8.82 -2.33 -12.05
N TRP A 477 7.57 -2.77 -12.21
CA TRP A 477 6.58 -2.85 -11.13
C TRP A 477 6.39 -4.26 -10.56
N ALA A 478 6.98 -5.29 -11.19
CA ALA A 478 7.17 -6.57 -10.51
C ALA A 478 8.08 -6.35 -9.30
N LEU A 479 7.68 -6.83 -8.13
CA LEU A 479 8.54 -6.86 -6.95
C LEU A 479 9.74 -7.75 -7.28
N TRP A 480 10.83 -7.16 -7.78
CA TRP A 480 12.07 -7.88 -8.03
C TRP A 480 12.54 -8.45 -6.68
N PRO A 481 13.22 -9.62 -6.64
CA PRO A 481 13.87 -10.07 -5.42
C PRO A 481 15.04 -9.12 -5.10
N VAL A 482 14.70 -7.99 -4.48
CA VAL A 482 15.64 -6.97 -4.04
C VAL A 482 16.20 -7.41 -2.71
N VAL A 483 17.48 -7.70 -2.65
CA VAL A 483 18.22 -8.02 -1.43
C VAL A 483 18.82 -6.74 -0.86
N LEU A 484 18.58 -6.47 0.43
CA LEU A 484 19.16 -5.32 1.12
C LEU A 484 20.61 -5.64 1.52
N GLY A 485 21.49 -4.67 1.30
CA GLY A 485 22.85 -4.65 1.83
C GLY A 485 23.19 -3.29 2.44
N SER A 486 24.42 -3.17 2.92
CA SER A 486 24.99 -1.94 3.44
C SER A 486 26.04 -1.38 2.47
N VAL A 487 26.21 -0.06 2.49
CA VAL A 487 27.34 0.60 1.84
C VAL A 487 27.87 1.70 2.76
N SER A 488 29.19 1.73 2.98
CA SER A 488 29.85 2.78 3.75
C SER A 488 30.82 3.55 2.88
N TRP A 489 30.59 4.86 2.76
CA TRP A 489 31.42 5.75 1.95
C TRP A 489 32.49 6.44 2.80
N ALA A 490 33.72 6.47 2.29
CA ALA A 490 34.86 7.14 2.90
C ALA A 490 35.66 7.92 1.85
N LEU A 491 36.30 9.00 2.32
CA LEU A 491 37.30 9.74 1.57
C LEU A 491 38.66 9.40 2.19
N SER A 492 39.65 9.11 1.36
CA SER A 492 41.04 8.94 1.77
C SER A 492 41.94 9.78 0.87
N ASP A 493 43.18 10.00 1.30
CA ASP A 493 44.22 10.57 0.45
C ASP A 493 45.14 9.44 -0.01
N GLY A 494 45.15 9.20 -1.32
CA GLY A 494 46.00 8.21 -1.96
C GLY A 494 47.21 8.83 -2.66
N PRO A 495 48.08 8.00 -3.26
CA PRO A 495 49.28 8.46 -3.97
C PRO A 495 48.99 9.45 -5.10
N ASN A 496 47.76 9.44 -5.65
CA ASN A 496 47.33 10.29 -6.76
C ASN A 496 46.38 11.42 -6.33
N GLY A 497 46.28 11.72 -5.03
CA GLY A 497 45.36 12.69 -4.44
C GLY A 497 44.14 12.01 -3.80
N ALA A 498 43.04 12.75 -3.65
CA ALA A 498 41.83 12.26 -3.01
C ALA A 498 41.26 10.99 -3.69
N GLU A 499 40.84 10.00 -2.92
CA GLU A 499 40.22 8.76 -3.40
C GLU A 499 38.90 8.49 -2.66
N ILE A 500 37.87 8.10 -3.42
CA ILE A 500 36.57 7.70 -2.86
C ILE A 500 36.61 6.19 -2.63
N HIS A 501 36.25 5.75 -1.43
CA HIS A 501 36.08 4.33 -1.10
C HIS A 501 34.64 4.02 -0.71
N ALA A 502 34.17 2.83 -1.09
CA ALA A 502 32.91 2.26 -0.63
C ALA A 502 33.11 0.80 -0.25
N ALA A 503 32.84 0.46 1.01
CA ALA A 503 32.72 -0.94 1.43
C ALA A 503 31.25 -1.34 1.29
N ILE A 504 30.98 -2.40 0.53
CA ILE A 504 29.65 -2.88 0.18
C ILE A 504 29.51 -4.28 0.74
N ASP A 505 28.42 -4.53 1.45
CA ASP A 505 28.15 -5.85 2.01
C ASP A 505 26.68 -6.23 1.82
N VAL A 506 26.44 -7.37 1.18
CA VAL A 506 25.12 -7.97 0.95
C VAL A 506 25.13 -9.38 1.55
N PRO A 507 24.93 -9.52 2.87
CA PRO A 507 25.13 -10.77 3.60
C PRO A 507 24.33 -11.96 3.04
N VAL A 508 23.07 -11.71 2.67
CA VAL A 508 22.14 -12.75 2.18
C VAL A 508 22.62 -13.39 0.87
N ARG A 509 23.48 -12.70 0.11
CA ARG A 509 24.08 -13.20 -1.13
C ARG A 509 25.57 -13.52 -0.98
N ALA A 510 26.09 -13.49 0.25
CA ALA A 510 27.51 -13.65 0.56
C ALA A 510 28.41 -12.78 -0.34
N LEU A 511 27.93 -11.59 -0.69
CA LEU A 511 28.61 -10.66 -1.59
C LEU A 511 29.21 -9.54 -0.75
N SER A 512 30.54 -9.50 -0.71
CA SER A 512 31.29 -8.41 -0.08
C SER A 512 32.24 -7.82 -1.12
N MET A 513 32.19 -6.50 -1.29
CA MET A 513 32.90 -5.80 -2.36
C MET A 513 33.43 -4.46 -1.87
N ASP A 514 34.67 -4.15 -2.24
CA ASP A 514 35.22 -2.81 -2.11
C ASP A 514 35.19 -2.11 -3.47
N LEU A 515 34.77 -0.85 -3.46
CA LEU A 515 34.81 0.03 -4.62
C LEU A 515 35.72 1.21 -4.32
N SER A 516 36.59 1.57 -5.26
CA SER A 516 37.40 2.78 -5.21
C SER A 516 37.27 3.62 -6.48
N ILE A 517 37.28 4.94 -6.34
CA ILE A 517 37.34 5.90 -7.46
C ILE A 517 38.51 6.83 -7.22
N ARG A 518 39.45 6.85 -8.15
CA ARG A 518 40.70 7.62 -8.03
C ARG A 518 41.13 8.24 -9.35
N ARG A 519 41.95 9.28 -9.28
CA ARG A 519 42.57 9.89 -10.45
C ARG A 519 43.66 8.98 -11.01
N ASN A 520 43.72 8.87 -12.34
CA ASN A 520 44.82 8.19 -13.01
C ASN A 520 45.93 9.19 -13.31
N ARG A 521 47.17 8.91 -12.89
CA ARG A 521 48.37 9.67 -13.28
C ARG A 521 49.31 8.87 -14.17
N ASP A 522 48.93 7.65 -14.52
CA ASP A 522 49.68 6.83 -15.46
C ASP A 522 49.37 7.25 -16.90
N ASN A 523 50.36 7.88 -17.54
CA ASN A 523 50.27 8.35 -18.93
C ASN A 523 50.26 7.20 -19.96
N ALA A 524 50.53 5.96 -19.54
CA ALA A 524 50.45 4.80 -20.42
C ALA A 524 49.01 4.40 -20.78
N LEU A 525 48.01 4.85 -20.00
CA LEU A 525 46.61 4.53 -20.21
C LEU A 525 45.80 5.77 -20.61
N PRO A 526 44.86 5.67 -21.58
CA PRO A 526 44.07 6.80 -22.07
C PRO A 526 42.91 7.22 -21.12
N PHE A 527 43.08 7.02 -19.82
CA PHE A 527 42.06 7.24 -18.81
C PHE A 527 42.50 8.34 -17.83
N GLY A 528 41.60 9.27 -17.50
CA GLY A 528 41.83 10.32 -16.50
C GLY A 528 41.46 9.89 -15.07
N TYR A 529 40.54 8.93 -14.94
CA TYR A 529 40.11 8.36 -13.66
C TYR A 529 39.91 6.86 -13.78
N LEU A 530 40.10 6.16 -12.68
CA LEU A 530 39.88 4.73 -12.56
C LEU A 530 38.82 4.48 -11.49
N VAL A 531 37.84 3.66 -11.83
CA VAL A 531 36.94 3.01 -10.87
C VAL A 531 37.37 1.57 -10.76
N GLU A 532 37.62 1.08 -9.55
CA GLU A 532 38.03 -0.30 -9.30
C GLU A 532 37.07 -0.96 -8.33
N LEU A 533 36.67 -2.19 -8.64
CA LEU A 533 35.80 -3.01 -7.83
C LEU A 533 36.52 -4.32 -7.51
N VAL A 534 36.68 -4.60 -6.23
CA VAL A 534 37.28 -5.84 -5.73
C VAL A 534 36.19 -6.62 -5.02
N ASN A 535 35.82 -7.77 -5.58
CA ASN A 535 34.88 -8.68 -4.93
C ASN A 535 35.64 -9.74 -4.14
N TYR A 536 35.23 -9.98 -2.89
CA TYR A 536 35.79 -11.02 -2.03
C TYR A 536 34.83 -12.22 -2.05
N PRO A 537 35.03 -13.21 -2.94
CA PRO A 537 34.11 -14.32 -3.06
C PRO A 537 34.12 -15.18 -1.80
N ASN A 538 32.95 -15.52 -1.29
CA ASN A 538 32.82 -16.48 -0.21
C ASN A 538 33.01 -17.91 -0.76
N PRO A 539 33.93 -18.73 -0.21
CA PRO A 539 34.15 -20.11 -0.67
C PRO A 539 32.89 -20.99 -0.65
N ALA A 540 31.95 -20.75 0.28
CA ALA A 540 30.68 -21.47 0.36
C ALA A 540 29.71 -21.15 -0.79
N PHE A 541 29.97 -20.10 -1.57
CA PHE A 541 29.12 -19.61 -2.66
C PHE A 541 29.93 -19.36 -3.94
N ALA A 542 30.94 -20.20 -4.22
CA ALA A 542 31.83 -20.05 -5.37
C ALA A 542 31.10 -20.02 -6.74
N SER A 543 29.93 -20.66 -6.86
CA SER A 543 29.09 -20.60 -8.06
C SER A 543 28.51 -19.21 -8.35
N GLN A 544 28.53 -18.28 -7.38
CA GLN A 544 28.11 -16.88 -7.54
C GLN A 544 29.30 -15.93 -7.76
N ALA A 545 30.47 -16.45 -8.15
CA ALA A 545 31.56 -15.59 -8.59
C ALA A 545 31.11 -14.70 -9.75
N ILE A 546 31.54 -13.44 -9.73
CA ILE A 546 31.23 -12.46 -10.77
C ILE A 546 32.08 -12.76 -12.00
N ALA A 547 31.46 -12.95 -13.16
CA ALA A 547 32.13 -13.09 -14.45
C ALA A 547 32.43 -11.73 -15.09
N GLU A 548 31.46 -10.82 -15.03
CA GLU A 548 31.54 -9.49 -15.64
C GLU A 548 30.81 -8.45 -14.79
N VAL A 549 31.29 -7.21 -14.87
CA VAL A 549 30.64 -6.04 -14.30
C VAL A 549 30.30 -5.09 -15.44
N GLY A 550 29.03 -4.68 -15.52
CA GLY A 550 28.52 -3.78 -16.55
C GLY A 550 28.81 -2.30 -16.26
N TRP A 551 28.20 -1.44 -17.07
CA TRP A 551 28.40 0.01 -17.01
C TRP A 551 27.85 0.60 -15.72
N ILE A 552 28.60 1.53 -15.13
CA ILE A 552 28.14 2.32 -13.99
C ILE A 552 27.19 3.42 -14.47
N ARG A 553 26.01 3.52 -13.85
CA ARG A 553 25.02 4.57 -14.13
C ARG A 553 24.68 5.34 -12.87
N PHE A 554 24.33 6.61 -13.04
CA PHE A 554 23.89 7.46 -11.95
C PHE A 554 22.42 7.84 -12.13
N LYS A 555 21.65 7.77 -11.03
CA LYS A 555 20.20 8.06 -11.02
C LYS A 555 19.84 9.10 -9.95
N LYS A 556 18.82 9.92 -10.25
CA LYS A 556 18.21 10.89 -9.32
C LYS A 556 17.09 10.31 -8.47
N SER A 557 16.64 9.10 -8.76
CA SER A 557 15.61 8.41 -7.99
C SER A 557 15.59 6.96 -8.41
N ARG A 558 15.20 6.08 -7.48
CA ARG A 558 14.91 4.69 -7.77
C ARG A 558 13.72 4.51 -8.72
N TRP A 559 12.84 5.51 -8.78
CA TRP A 559 11.54 5.44 -9.48
C TRP A 559 11.55 6.10 -10.86
N LEU A 560 12.63 6.80 -11.21
CA LEU A 560 12.76 7.45 -12.51
C LEU A 560 13.58 6.53 -13.41
N SER A 561 13.02 6.16 -14.56
CA SER A 561 13.67 5.36 -15.60
C SER A 561 14.89 6.06 -16.23
N ASN A 562 15.05 7.36 -16.00
CA ASN A 562 16.18 8.15 -16.50
C ASN A 562 17.45 7.83 -15.70
N SER A 563 18.35 7.06 -16.33
CA SER A 563 19.72 6.80 -15.86
C SER A 563 20.74 7.53 -16.74
N GLU A 564 21.76 8.11 -16.11
CA GLU A 564 22.86 8.77 -16.82
C GLU A 564 24.10 7.87 -16.71
N PRO A 565 24.48 7.13 -17.77
CA PRO A 565 25.65 6.26 -17.73
C PRO A 565 26.94 7.08 -17.58
N LEU A 566 27.96 6.56 -16.90
CA LEU A 566 29.30 7.11 -17.04
C LEU A 566 29.86 6.75 -18.42
N VAL A 567 30.58 7.68 -19.04
CA VAL A 567 31.32 7.42 -20.28
C VAL A 567 32.65 6.78 -19.90
N GLY A 568 32.89 5.54 -20.34
CA GLY A 568 34.15 4.83 -20.08
C GLY A 568 34.18 3.41 -20.63
N SER A 569 35.27 2.71 -20.34
CA SER A 569 35.50 1.33 -20.78
C SER A 569 35.73 0.44 -19.56
N VAL A 570 35.01 -0.68 -19.48
CA VAL A 570 35.21 -1.67 -18.41
C VAL A 570 36.17 -2.75 -18.88
N LEU A 571 37.16 -3.08 -18.06
CA LEU A 571 38.10 -4.17 -18.26
C LEU A 571 38.12 -5.06 -17.01
N ARG A 572 38.08 -6.37 -17.23
CA ARG A 572 38.43 -7.34 -16.20
C ARG A 572 39.95 -7.48 -16.16
N ILE A 573 40.53 -7.46 -14.97
CA ILE A 573 41.98 -7.57 -14.80
C ILE A 573 42.34 -9.02 -14.47
N GLU A 574 42.40 -9.35 -13.18
CA GLU A 574 42.77 -10.67 -12.68
C GLU A 574 41.89 -11.04 -11.48
N GLY A 575 41.54 -12.32 -11.37
CA GLY A 575 40.64 -12.82 -10.32
C GLY A 575 39.27 -12.15 -10.36
N GLN A 576 38.86 -11.61 -9.20
CA GLN A 576 37.59 -10.91 -8.94
C GLN A 576 37.75 -9.38 -8.87
N THR A 577 38.77 -8.85 -9.55
CA THR A 577 39.04 -7.41 -9.67
C THR A 577 38.57 -6.89 -11.03
N PHE A 578 37.71 -5.88 -11.01
CA PHE A 578 37.16 -5.23 -12.19
C PHE A 578 37.55 -3.75 -12.19
N ARG A 579 37.88 -3.20 -13.35
CA ARG A 579 38.28 -1.80 -13.47
C ARG A 579 37.56 -1.11 -14.61
N MET A 580 37.00 0.06 -14.35
CA MET A 580 36.44 0.94 -15.37
C MET A 580 37.34 2.16 -15.53
N GLY A 581 37.87 2.36 -16.74
CA GLY A 581 38.62 3.54 -17.11
C GLY A 581 37.68 4.64 -17.63
N LEU A 582 37.74 5.83 -17.03
CA LEU A 582 37.03 7.01 -17.52
C LEU A 582 37.97 7.83 -18.40
N PRO A 583 37.57 8.23 -19.63
CA PRO A 583 38.46 8.88 -20.58
C PRO A 583 39.04 10.19 -20.04
N ALA A 584 40.25 10.53 -20.47
CA ALA A 584 40.90 11.80 -20.13
C ALA A 584 40.37 13.00 -20.94
N ASP A 585 39.48 12.79 -21.92
CA ASP A 585 38.89 13.86 -22.72
C ASP A 585 38.18 14.90 -21.81
N PRO A 586 38.53 16.21 -21.90
CA PRO A 586 38.00 17.22 -20.99
C PRO A 586 36.47 17.31 -20.95
N LYS A 587 35.78 17.14 -22.10
CA LYS A 587 34.31 17.20 -22.15
C LYS A 587 33.69 16.00 -21.43
N MET A 588 34.28 14.81 -21.61
CA MET A 588 33.82 13.58 -20.95
C MET A 588 34.11 13.59 -19.44
N VAL A 589 35.27 14.12 -19.04
CA VAL A 589 35.65 14.30 -17.63
C VAL A 589 34.62 15.20 -16.92
N VAL A 590 34.35 16.39 -17.47
CA VAL A 590 33.38 17.32 -16.86
C VAL A 590 32.00 16.68 -16.73
N ALA A 591 31.53 15.98 -17.76
CA ALA A 591 30.23 15.30 -17.74
C ALA A 591 30.18 14.18 -16.68
N ASN A 592 31.19 13.33 -16.59
CA ASN A 592 31.25 12.23 -15.63
C ASN A 592 31.31 12.74 -14.18
N LEU A 593 32.15 13.75 -13.90
CA LEU A 593 32.26 14.34 -12.56
C LEU A 593 30.96 15.02 -12.13
N GLU A 594 30.27 15.74 -13.04
CA GLU A 594 28.96 16.32 -12.74
C GLU A 594 27.90 15.23 -12.46
N ARG A 595 27.88 14.13 -13.20
CA ARG A 595 26.96 12.99 -12.96
C ARG A 595 27.19 12.38 -11.57
N MET A 596 28.45 12.13 -11.20
CA MET A 596 28.82 11.61 -9.88
C MET A 596 28.44 12.54 -8.73
N ARG A 597 28.60 13.86 -8.93
CA ARG A 597 28.28 14.88 -7.94
C ARG A 597 26.78 15.08 -7.75
N LYS A 598 26.02 15.19 -8.85
CA LYS A 598 24.61 15.61 -8.85
C LYS A 598 23.63 14.51 -8.46
N ASN A 599 23.91 13.28 -8.85
CA ASN A 599 23.01 12.14 -8.66
C ASN A 599 23.39 11.38 -7.39
N TRP A 600 22.43 10.74 -6.70
CA TRP A 600 22.63 10.18 -5.35
C TRP A 600 22.54 8.64 -5.28
N ILE A 601 22.22 7.99 -6.41
CA ILE A 601 22.26 6.54 -6.57
C ILE A 601 23.28 6.20 -7.65
N MET A 602 24.17 5.27 -7.34
CA MET A 602 25.09 4.62 -8.26
C MET A 602 24.54 3.23 -8.57
N GLU A 603 24.43 2.86 -9.84
CA GLU A 603 23.91 1.58 -10.29
C GLU A 603 24.99 0.84 -11.08
N LEU A 604 25.09 -0.46 -10.83
CA LEU A 604 26.05 -1.39 -11.41
C LEU A 604 25.30 -2.65 -11.85
N THR A 605 25.51 -3.09 -13.08
CA THR A 605 25.07 -4.44 -13.49
C THR A 605 26.18 -5.45 -13.18
N ILE A 606 25.84 -6.61 -12.64
CA ILE A 606 26.72 -7.72 -12.30
C ILE A 606 26.28 -8.92 -13.13
N VAL A 607 27.21 -9.62 -13.75
CA VAL A 607 26.97 -10.90 -14.43
C VAL A 607 27.73 -11.97 -13.67
N TYR A 608 27.03 -12.96 -13.14
CA TYR A 608 27.64 -14.11 -12.45
C TYR A 608 28.21 -15.11 -13.46
N GLN A 609 29.11 -15.98 -13.00
CA GLN A 609 29.65 -17.09 -13.81
C GLN A 609 28.58 -18.05 -14.33
N THR A 610 27.41 -18.10 -13.68
CA THR A 610 26.25 -18.85 -14.16
C THR A 610 25.55 -18.20 -15.36
N GLY A 611 25.97 -17.01 -15.80
CA GLY A 611 25.30 -16.20 -16.82
C GLY A 611 24.07 -15.44 -16.31
N ARG A 612 23.75 -15.52 -15.01
CA ARG A 612 22.68 -14.72 -14.40
C ARG A 612 23.15 -13.29 -14.21
N THR A 613 22.25 -12.34 -14.43
CA THR A 613 22.53 -10.91 -14.24
C THR A 613 21.81 -10.36 -13.01
N ALA A 614 22.46 -9.42 -12.34
CA ALA A 614 21.91 -8.69 -11.21
C ALA A 614 22.25 -7.19 -11.32
N THR A 615 21.45 -6.34 -10.69
CA THR A 615 21.65 -4.91 -10.60
C THR A 615 21.91 -4.54 -9.15
N LEU A 616 23.10 -4.02 -8.87
CA LEU A 616 23.52 -3.47 -7.60
C LEU A 616 23.31 -1.95 -7.61
N MET A 617 22.42 -1.45 -6.76
CA MET A 617 22.19 -0.02 -6.54
C MET A 617 22.75 0.40 -5.19
N LEU A 618 23.64 1.40 -5.20
CA LEU A 618 24.29 1.95 -4.03
C LEU A 618 23.79 3.38 -3.79
N GLN A 619 23.15 3.61 -2.66
CA GLN A 619 22.77 4.96 -2.24
C GLN A 619 23.95 5.63 -1.53
N LYS A 620 24.32 6.83 -1.99
CA LYS A 620 25.37 7.65 -1.36
C LYS A 620 25.00 8.12 0.05
N GLY A 621 23.76 8.57 0.23
CA GLY A 621 23.37 9.30 1.44
C GLY A 621 24.19 10.58 1.64
N SER A 622 24.07 11.19 2.81
CA SER A 622 24.62 12.52 3.15
C SER A 622 26.12 12.45 3.26
N ARG A 623 26.62 11.37 3.88
CA ARG A 623 28.05 11.07 3.97
C ARG A 623 28.66 10.84 2.59
N GLY A 624 28.05 10.00 1.75
CA GLY A 624 28.54 9.77 0.38
C GLY A 624 28.50 11.05 -0.46
N ASP A 625 27.44 11.87 -0.37
CA ASP A 625 27.39 13.15 -1.08
C ASP A 625 28.53 14.10 -0.66
N ALA A 626 28.86 14.15 0.63
CA ALA A 626 29.99 14.92 1.13
C ALA A 626 31.33 14.40 0.59
N VAL A 627 31.53 13.08 0.64
CA VAL A 627 32.73 12.40 0.11
C VAL A 627 32.91 12.68 -1.39
N PHE A 628 31.87 12.47 -2.19
CA PHE A 628 31.92 12.72 -3.64
C PHE A 628 32.15 14.20 -3.95
N SER A 629 31.50 15.11 -3.22
CA SER A 629 31.69 16.54 -3.45
C SER A 629 33.10 17.01 -3.11
N ALA A 630 33.66 16.51 -2.00
CA ALA A 630 35.02 16.81 -1.57
C ALA A 630 36.07 16.25 -2.55
N ALA A 631 35.93 14.99 -2.98
CA ALA A 631 36.83 14.39 -3.96
C ALA A 631 36.81 15.13 -5.30
N VAL A 632 35.61 15.42 -5.84
CA VAL A 632 35.46 16.16 -7.10
C VAL A 632 36.04 17.57 -7.01
N ALA A 633 35.87 18.25 -5.87
CA ALA A 633 36.47 19.56 -5.65
C ALA A 633 38.00 19.48 -5.63
N SER A 634 38.57 18.50 -4.92
CA SER A 634 40.01 18.25 -4.91
C SER A 634 40.56 17.99 -6.30
N TRP A 635 39.91 17.10 -7.07
CA TRP A 635 40.38 16.74 -8.41
C TRP A 635 40.35 17.90 -9.39
N ARG A 636 39.38 18.83 -9.25
CA ARG A 636 39.31 20.05 -10.06
C ARG A 636 40.44 21.02 -9.73
N ASN A 637 40.78 21.16 -8.45
CA ASN A 637 41.86 22.04 -8.01
C ASN A 637 43.24 21.49 -8.41
N ASP A 638 43.41 20.17 -8.43
CA ASP A 638 44.64 19.50 -8.86
C ASP A 638 44.80 19.43 -10.39
N SER A 639 43.83 19.87 -11.20
CA SER A 639 43.92 19.83 -12.68
C SER A 639 44.78 20.92 -13.28
N GLY A 640 45.19 21.94 -12.53
CA GLY A 640 46.05 23.00 -13.05
C GLY A 640 45.45 23.76 -14.24
N ASP A 641 44.14 23.96 -14.26
CA ASP A 641 43.46 24.87 -15.20
C ASP A 641 42.70 25.93 -14.38
N PRO A 642 42.96 27.24 -14.54
CA PRO A 642 42.30 28.31 -13.80
C PRO A 642 40.80 28.47 -14.12
#